data_AF-A0ABD7NDV9-F1
#
_entry.id   AF-A0ABD7NDV9-F1
#
_cell.length_a   1.000
_cell.length_b   1.000
_cell.length_c   1.000
_cell.angle_alpha   90.00
_cell.angle_beta   90.00
_cell.angle_gamma   90.00
#
_symmetry.space_group_name_H-M   'P 1'
#
loop_
_entity.id
_entity.type
_entity.pdbx_description
1 polymer ?
#
loop_
_entity_poly.entity_id
_entity_poly.type
_entity_poly.pdbx_seq_one_letter_code
_entity_poly.pdbx_strand_id
1 'polypeptide(L)'
;MKKTSKQLPVLFATAILLASSVLSPVVQANEASSSSSETSVTMTSESSSVASTTQSQSSEITSESSASSTSSTNEPSSTSEETPKTEASSSEARATTSEFTEVANIGQIQGEAHESPYNGKKVRVSNVVVTKTDQYGFYVQDIKADGNTKTSDAIYVVSKEKVAVGDRLTIEGEVKEGYMESLSIRPGQQFQKPAGSLTVTQLIASKVAKDGTAVLPAPVNISERMPKDIVDNTPTVYDPEHDALDYWESLEGMLTTVKKPHVLGPQYRGDIYLLPAGYQELPLNNIGGVNLRPNVQNTATIPVYVGNKFVAKAKDYFNEDVVGVVSYRSKVFKLEPTQLPALQDGGLQREVSKLYPSEDKLTIASYNIENFSANNATGETPDAKVEKIAKSFINEIHSPDIITLIEVQDNNGSVNDGTVSGVESGEKLAAKIKQLGGKEYKYVEVAPVDGADGGKPGSNIRVAFLYNPQRVKLVEREAGSSTETAAFKDGHLVKNPARIDPANPVFEKVRKSLAAEFEFKGERIVVIANHLKSKLGDDAVYGSKQPAVQNTLAQRIEQAKLLNAFVKEGLKQNPNLKFVLTGDFNDFEFSETAKAVAGNELVNMMLNHDAADRYSYFYRGSNQSLDNIFVSKNIADKTVFSPVHINASFMEEHGRASDHDPVIAQLDFSQKKGNTTLTQPNEPKPSGDTTMPPNKDDKLTKKRILPSTGTTGAEVAVVGSVILNATLLWRKKVAD
;
A
#
# COMPACT_ATOMS: atom_id res chain seq x y z
N MET A 1 35.01 46.40 14.93
CA MET A 1 36.43 46.27 14.54
C MET A 1 36.75 44.78 14.35
N LYS A 2 37.66 44.40 13.43
CA LYS A 2 38.04 43.00 13.15
C LYS A 2 39.11 42.45 14.10
N LYS A 3 39.07 41.13 14.36
CA LYS A 3 40.16 40.14 14.62
C LYS A 3 39.49 38.88 15.23
N THR A 4 39.44 37.65 14.71
CA THR A 4 40.31 36.72 13.92
C THR A 4 41.56 36.15 14.61
N SER A 5 41.68 34.80 14.54
CA SER A 5 42.85 33.94 14.85
C SER A 5 43.19 33.73 16.34
N LYS A 6 43.68 32.56 16.81
CA LYS A 6 44.26 31.38 16.10
C LYS A 6 44.23 30.10 16.98
N GLN A 7 44.31 28.91 16.36
CA GLN A 7 44.52 27.59 17.00
C GLN A 7 46.02 27.32 17.29
N LEU A 8 46.36 26.35 18.17
CA LEU A 8 47.04 25.06 17.89
C LEU A 8 47.27 24.24 19.22
N PRO A 9 47.91 23.03 19.28
CA PRO A 9 47.36 21.89 20.04
C PRO A 9 48.32 21.27 21.09
N VAL A 10 47.88 20.21 21.78
CA VAL A 10 48.78 19.23 22.42
C VAL A 10 48.28 17.80 22.18
N LEU A 11 49.15 16.95 21.66
CA LEU A 11 49.00 15.49 21.58
C LEU A 11 49.66 14.84 22.79
N PHE A 12 49.09 13.74 23.30
CA PHE A 12 49.89 12.63 23.86
C PHE A 12 49.12 11.30 23.74
N ALA A 13 49.76 10.31 23.09
CA ALA A 13 49.48 8.88 23.29
C ALA A 13 50.24 8.43 24.57
N THR A 14 50.05 7.25 25.19
CA THR A 14 49.87 5.90 24.60
C THR A 14 49.45 4.88 25.68
N ALA A 15 48.98 3.70 25.24
CA ALA A 15 49.12 2.37 25.90
C ALA A 15 48.25 1.99 27.13
N ILE A 16 47.06 1.43 26.82
CA ILE A 16 46.61 0.05 27.14
C ILE A 16 47.30 -0.69 28.31
N LEU A 17 46.49 -1.16 29.28
CA LEU A 17 46.54 -2.55 29.77
C LEU A 17 45.13 -3.04 30.18
N LEU A 18 44.85 -4.33 30.02
CA LEU A 18 43.52 -4.92 30.27
C LEU A 18 43.27 -5.27 31.75
N ALA A 19 42.04 -5.08 32.21
CA ALA A 19 41.40 -5.93 33.22
C ALA A 19 39.88 -5.95 33.03
N SER A 20 39.28 -7.14 33.09
CA SER A 20 37.89 -7.41 32.72
C SER A 20 36.96 -7.59 33.93
N SER A 21 35.83 -6.88 33.95
CA SER A 21 34.63 -7.31 34.69
C SER A 21 33.40 -6.56 34.17
N VAL A 22 32.55 -7.23 33.39
CA VAL A 22 31.29 -6.66 32.88
C VAL A 22 30.13 -7.20 33.71
N LEU A 23 29.53 -6.34 34.54
CA LEU A 23 28.24 -6.56 35.18
C LEU A 23 27.32 -5.42 34.73
N SER A 24 26.65 -5.63 33.60
CA SER A 24 25.62 -4.70 33.11
C SER A 24 24.25 -5.12 33.68
N PRO A 25 23.50 -4.23 34.35
CA PRO A 25 22.10 -4.49 34.63
C PRO A 25 21.30 -4.49 33.33
N VAL A 26 20.28 -5.35 33.26
CA VAL A 26 19.34 -5.41 32.14
C VAL A 26 18.53 -4.12 32.11
N VAL A 27 18.82 -3.23 31.16
CA VAL A 27 17.94 -2.10 30.81
C VAL A 27 17.00 -2.57 29.72
N GLN A 28 15.77 -2.86 30.10
CA GLN A 28 14.70 -3.27 29.21
C GLN A 28 14.15 -2.04 28.49
N ALA A 29 14.61 -1.82 27.25
CA ALA A 29 14.17 -0.69 26.44
C ALA A 29 12.75 -0.95 25.90
N ASN A 30 11.75 -0.33 26.54
CA ASN A 30 10.42 -0.15 25.94
C ASN A 30 10.49 1.04 24.96
N GLU A 31 10.60 0.77 23.66
CA GLU A 31 10.32 1.77 22.62
C GLU A 31 8.89 1.58 22.09
N ALA A 32 8.05 2.60 22.27
CA ALA A 32 6.71 2.63 21.73
C ALA A 32 6.74 3.06 20.26
N SER A 33 6.52 2.11 19.35
CA SER A 33 6.21 2.36 17.94
C SER A 33 4.72 2.15 17.71
N SER A 34 4.03 3.13 17.14
CA SER A 34 2.60 3.09 16.86
C SER A 34 2.27 2.15 15.70
N SER A 35 2.31 0.84 15.94
CA SER A 35 1.85 -0.16 14.98
C SER A 35 0.35 -0.40 15.10
N SER A 36 -0.37 -0.31 13.98
CA SER A 36 -1.64 -1.00 13.79
C SER A 36 -1.40 -2.51 13.90
N SER A 37 -1.72 -3.08 15.06
CA SER A 37 -1.41 -4.45 15.43
C SER A 37 -2.36 -5.44 14.75
N GLU A 38 -1.84 -6.20 13.78
CA GLU A 38 -2.45 -7.47 13.33
C GLU A 38 -2.27 -8.55 14.41
N THR A 39 -2.94 -8.39 15.55
CA THR A 39 -3.13 -9.49 16.51
C THR A 39 -4.32 -10.33 16.07
N SER A 40 -4.03 -11.54 15.58
CA SER A 40 -5.04 -12.56 15.27
C SER A 40 -5.75 -13.00 16.56
N VAL A 41 -7.03 -12.67 16.70
CA VAL A 41 -7.86 -13.13 17.82
C VAL A 41 -8.58 -14.42 17.42
N THR A 42 -8.26 -15.51 18.10
CA THR A 42 -8.98 -16.78 17.98
C THR A 42 -10.36 -16.65 18.61
N MET A 43 -11.42 -16.66 17.79
CA MET A 43 -12.80 -16.68 18.28
C MET A 43 -13.20 -18.10 18.71
N THR A 44 -13.39 -18.32 20.01
CA THR A 44 -14.08 -19.51 20.53
C THR A 44 -15.58 -19.22 20.64
N SER A 45 -16.37 -19.67 19.66
CA SER A 45 -17.82 -19.61 19.70
C SER A 45 -18.42 -20.87 20.33
N GLU A 46 -18.90 -20.78 21.57
CA GLU A 46 -19.80 -21.79 22.13
C GLU A 46 -21.21 -21.61 21.52
N SER A 47 -21.56 -22.44 20.55
CA SER A 47 -22.91 -22.45 19.96
C SER A 47 -23.81 -23.44 20.70
N SER A 48 -24.73 -22.94 21.52
CA SER A 48 -25.78 -23.73 22.16
C SER A 48 -26.77 -24.30 21.13
N SER A 49 -27.06 -25.59 21.24
CA SER A 49 -27.94 -26.34 20.34
C SER A 49 -29.43 -25.97 20.47
N VAL A 50 -30.13 -25.80 19.34
CA VAL A 50 -31.58 -25.99 19.24
C VAL A 50 -31.88 -26.84 18.00
N ALA A 51 -32.64 -27.92 18.19
CA ALA A 51 -32.96 -28.88 17.13
C ALA A 51 -34.17 -28.45 16.30
N SER A 52 -34.25 -28.92 15.05
CA SER A 52 -35.46 -28.90 14.23
C SER A 52 -35.44 -30.08 13.25
N THR A 53 -36.49 -30.90 13.27
CA THR A 53 -36.60 -32.17 12.54
C THR A 53 -37.57 -32.05 11.37
N THR A 54 -37.19 -32.52 10.18
CA THR A 54 -38.09 -33.01 9.09
C THR A 54 -37.22 -33.75 8.06
N GLN A 55 -37.23 -35.09 8.03
CA GLN A 55 -38.09 -35.97 7.21
C GLN A 55 -37.88 -35.92 5.68
N SER A 56 -37.03 -36.83 5.20
CA SER A 56 -37.30 -37.86 4.17
C SER A 56 -38.15 -37.54 2.92
N GLN A 57 -37.60 -37.80 1.72
CA GLN A 57 -37.99 -38.96 0.90
C GLN A 57 -37.04 -39.22 -0.31
N SER A 58 -37.08 -40.45 -0.81
CA SER A 58 -36.25 -41.01 -1.89
C SER A 58 -36.91 -40.89 -3.28
N SER A 59 -36.13 -41.07 -4.37
CA SER A 59 -36.46 -41.97 -5.50
C SER A 59 -35.35 -42.03 -6.55
N GLU A 60 -35.29 -43.16 -7.27
CA GLU A 60 -34.24 -43.56 -8.23
C GLU A 60 -34.55 -43.11 -9.69
N ILE A 61 -33.58 -43.25 -10.61
CA ILE A 61 -33.70 -44.10 -11.82
C ILE A 61 -32.34 -44.24 -12.59
N THR A 62 -31.99 -45.51 -12.81
CA THR A 62 -31.13 -46.21 -13.80
C THR A 62 -30.82 -45.55 -15.17
N SER A 63 -29.87 -45.98 -16.03
CA SER A 63 -28.72 -46.94 -16.01
C SER A 63 -28.05 -47.02 -17.40
N GLU A 64 -26.82 -47.54 -17.52
CA GLU A 64 -26.20 -48.35 -18.63
C GLU A 64 -24.67 -48.09 -18.63
N SER A 65 -23.68 -49.01 -18.58
CA SER A 65 -23.45 -50.45 -18.72
C SER A 65 -22.57 -50.82 -19.92
N SER A 66 -21.45 -51.50 -19.68
CA SER A 66 -20.71 -52.38 -20.61
C SER A 66 -19.70 -53.21 -19.81
N ALA A 67 -19.66 -54.53 -20.01
CA ALA A 67 -18.93 -55.49 -19.16
C ALA A 67 -18.19 -56.56 -19.98
N SER A 68 -17.65 -57.58 -19.28
CA SER A 68 -17.06 -58.85 -19.77
C SER A 68 -15.59 -58.76 -20.22
N SER A 69 -14.68 -59.69 -19.92
CA SER A 69 -14.57 -60.81 -18.94
C SER A 69 -13.05 -61.24 -18.89
N THR A 70 -12.53 -62.25 -18.18
CA THR A 70 -13.02 -63.49 -17.54
C THR A 70 -12.33 -63.76 -16.18
N SER A 71 -12.54 -64.97 -15.61
CA SER A 71 -11.95 -65.50 -14.37
C SER A 71 -11.17 -66.80 -14.62
N SER A 72 -10.27 -67.19 -13.71
CA SER A 72 -10.27 -68.55 -13.10
C SER A 72 -9.24 -68.68 -11.96
N THR A 73 -9.52 -69.61 -11.05
CA THR A 73 -8.82 -69.89 -9.78
C THR A 73 -7.83 -71.06 -9.90
N ASN A 74 -6.80 -71.09 -9.05
CA ASN A 74 -6.61 -72.17 -8.04
C ASN A 74 -5.25 -72.05 -7.33
N GLU A 75 -5.27 -72.18 -6.01
CA GLU A 75 -4.16 -72.71 -5.20
C GLU A 75 -4.42 -74.21 -4.97
N PRO A 76 -3.41 -75.07 -4.68
CA PRO A 76 -2.99 -75.19 -3.28
C PRO A 76 -1.50 -75.53 -3.02
N SER A 77 -1.13 -75.38 -1.74
CA SER A 77 0.14 -75.73 -1.08
C SER A 77 0.57 -77.21 -1.13
N SER A 78 1.89 -77.45 -1.18
CA SER A 78 2.55 -78.46 -0.33
C SER A 78 4.07 -78.25 -0.13
N THR A 79 4.51 -78.60 1.08
CA THR A 79 5.88 -78.86 1.60
C THR A 79 6.61 -80.02 0.85
N SER A 80 7.93 -80.27 0.93
CA SER A 80 8.99 -79.92 1.91
C SER A 80 10.42 -80.21 1.39
N GLU A 81 11.42 -79.75 2.15
CA GLU A 81 12.71 -80.43 2.49
C GLU A 81 14.04 -80.27 1.70
N GLU A 82 15.10 -80.40 2.51
CA GLU A 82 16.55 -80.60 2.31
C GLU A 82 17.48 -79.55 1.66
N THR A 83 18.25 -78.91 2.54
CA THR A 83 19.58 -78.33 2.29
C THR A 83 20.66 -79.39 2.10
N PRO A 84 21.75 -79.04 1.38
CA PRO A 84 23.10 -79.36 1.85
C PRO A 84 23.91 -78.09 2.12
N LYS A 85 24.60 -78.05 3.28
CA LYS A 85 25.61 -77.02 3.58
C LYS A 85 26.77 -77.11 2.59
N THR A 86 27.23 -75.97 2.09
CA THR A 86 28.61 -75.80 1.64
C THR A 86 29.20 -74.60 2.36
N GLU A 87 30.21 -74.81 3.20
CA GLU A 87 30.95 -73.71 3.83
C GLU A 87 31.91 -73.10 2.80
N ALA A 88 31.64 -71.87 2.38
CA ALA A 88 32.58 -71.04 1.66
C ALA A 88 32.72 -69.71 2.40
N SER A 89 33.88 -69.52 3.02
CA SER A 89 34.23 -68.24 3.65
C SER A 89 34.40 -67.17 2.56
N SER A 90 33.45 -66.25 2.45
CA SER A 90 33.61 -65.00 1.73
C SER A 90 33.29 -63.83 2.65
N SER A 91 34.27 -62.96 2.84
CA SER A 91 34.12 -61.71 3.57
C SER A 91 33.29 -60.72 2.74
N GLU A 92 31.97 -60.78 2.86
CA GLU A 92 31.12 -59.74 2.30
C GLU A 92 31.39 -58.42 3.02
N ALA A 93 32.03 -57.50 2.31
CA ALA A 93 32.15 -56.12 2.74
C ALA A 93 30.74 -55.54 2.84
N ARG A 94 30.28 -55.32 4.08
CA ARG A 94 29.00 -54.69 4.39
C ARG A 94 28.99 -53.29 3.81
N ALA A 95 28.46 -53.14 2.60
CA ALA A 95 28.20 -51.85 1.98
C ALA A 95 27.24 -51.09 2.88
N THR A 96 27.77 -50.14 3.65
CA THR A 96 26.97 -49.20 4.41
C THR A 96 26.26 -48.30 3.41
N THR A 97 24.99 -48.62 3.13
CA THR A 97 24.08 -47.68 2.47
C THR A 97 24.09 -46.38 3.27
N SER A 98 24.50 -45.30 2.61
CA SER A 98 24.44 -43.96 3.21
C SER A 98 22.99 -43.67 3.58
N GLU A 99 22.75 -43.20 4.81
CA GLU A 99 21.42 -42.74 5.24
C GLU A 99 20.97 -41.50 4.45
N PHE A 100 21.94 -40.76 3.90
CA PHE A 100 21.73 -39.55 3.12
C PHE A 100 21.77 -39.86 1.62
N THR A 101 20.76 -39.37 0.90
CA THR A 101 20.74 -39.34 -0.56
C THR A 101 21.75 -38.29 -1.05
N GLU A 102 22.70 -38.67 -1.90
CA GLU A 102 23.57 -37.69 -2.56
C GLU A 102 22.75 -36.89 -3.58
N VAL A 103 22.79 -35.56 -3.46
CA VAL A 103 22.11 -34.63 -4.38
C VAL A 103 23.16 -33.77 -5.07
N ALA A 104 23.07 -33.66 -6.39
CA ALA A 104 24.15 -33.08 -7.20
C ALA A 104 24.20 -31.55 -7.15
N ASN A 105 23.03 -30.90 -7.07
CA ASN A 105 22.82 -29.46 -6.99
C ASN A 105 21.57 -29.19 -6.14
N ILE A 106 21.50 -28.02 -5.49
CA ILE A 106 20.36 -27.57 -4.68
C ILE A 106 19.08 -27.42 -5.52
N GLY A 107 19.18 -27.11 -6.82
CA GLY A 107 18.02 -27.06 -7.73
C GLY A 107 17.19 -28.36 -7.74
N GLN A 108 17.81 -29.51 -7.45
CA GLN A 108 17.10 -30.79 -7.29
C GLN A 108 16.36 -30.90 -5.95
N ILE A 109 16.86 -30.24 -4.90
CA ILE A 109 16.19 -30.14 -3.59
C ILE A 109 14.96 -29.24 -3.71
N GLN A 110 15.11 -28.08 -4.36
CA GLN A 110 14.03 -27.12 -4.58
C GLN A 110 12.95 -27.71 -5.51
N GLY A 111 13.34 -28.08 -6.74
CA GLY A 111 12.44 -28.69 -7.72
C GLY A 111 11.45 -27.71 -8.38
N GLU A 112 10.75 -28.18 -9.41
CA GLU A 112 9.77 -27.39 -10.18
C GLU A 112 8.35 -27.53 -9.60
N ALA A 113 8.17 -27.21 -8.32
CA ALA A 113 6.90 -27.27 -7.61
C ALA A 113 6.87 -26.34 -6.38
N HIS A 114 5.68 -26.03 -5.87
CA HIS A 114 5.46 -25.23 -4.64
C HIS A 114 5.85 -25.92 -3.32
N GLU A 115 6.27 -27.19 -3.36
CA GLU A 115 6.85 -27.90 -2.22
C GLU A 115 8.00 -28.79 -2.72
N SER A 116 9.08 -28.85 -1.94
CA SER A 116 10.28 -29.62 -2.26
C SER A 116 9.96 -31.12 -2.50
N PRO A 117 10.41 -31.72 -3.63
CA PRO A 117 10.33 -33.17 -3.84
C PRO A 117 11.23 -33.96 -2.86
N TYR A 118 12.03 -33.27 -2.03
CA TYR A 118 12.84 -33.85 -0.96
C TYR A 118 12.29 -33.57 0.45
N ASN A 119 11.14 -32.90 0.61
CA ASN A 119 10.53 -32.64 1.92
C ASN A 119 10.47 -33.92 2.80
N GLY A 120 11.08 -33.86 3.99
CA GLY A 120 11.20 -34.99 4.94
C GLY A 120 12.28 -36.02 4.61
N LYS A 121 13.07 -35.86 3.55
CA LYS A 121 14.18 -36.76 3.17
C LYS A 121 15.51 -36.26 3.72
N LYS A 122 16.42 -37.21 3.97
CA LYS A 122 17.81 -36.95 4.34
C LYS A 122 18.69 -36.85 3.09
N VAL A 123 19.44 -35.76 2.97
CA VAL A 123 20.28 -35.45 1.81
C VAL A 123 21.71 -35.10 2.23
N ARG A 124 22.67 -35.41 1.35
CA ARG A 124 24.01 -34.81 1.34
C ARG A 124 24.10 -33.93 0.09
N VAL A 125 24.52 -32.69 0.27
CA VAL A 125 24.82 -31.75 -0.83
C VAL A 125 26.26 -31.26 -0.66
N SER A 126 27.01 -31.19 -1.76
CA SER A 126 28.45 -30.93 -1.77
C SER A 126 28.81 -29.82 -2.75
N ASN A 127 29.93 -29.12 -2.55
CA ASN A 127 30.38 -28.00 -3.40
C ASN A 127 29.42 -26.79 -3.43
N VAL A 128 28.76 -26.53 -2.31
CA VAL A 128 27.97 -25.30 -2.10
C VAL A 128 28.83 -24.23 -1.43
N VAL A 129 28.51 -22.96 -1.60
CA VAL A 129 29.22 -21.83 -0.98
C VAL A 129 28.27 -20.95 -0.17
N VAL A 130 28.72 -20.52 1.01
CA VAL A 130 27.96 -19.64 1.90
C VAL A 130 27.84 -18.24 1.29
N THR A 131 26.62 -17.79 1.02
CA THR A 131 26.32 -16.46 0.43
C THR A 131 25.97 -15.43 1.50
N LYS A 132 25.31 -15.84 2.59
CA LYS A 132 24.96 -14.99 3.74
C LYS A 132 24.84 -15.81 5.03
N THR A 133 25.09 -15.19 6.18
CA THR A 133 24.94 -15.81 7.52
C THR A 133 23.98 -15.00 8.38
N ASP A 134 23.27 -15.65 9.30
CA ASP A 134 22.48 -15.00 10.35
C ASP A 134 22.69 -15.68 11.73
N GLN A 135 21.80 -15.44 12.69
CA GLN A 135 21.89 -15.98 14.06
C GLN A 135 21.39 -17.43 14.23
N TYR A 136 20.64 -17.96 13.26
CA TYR A 136 20.00 -19.28 13.28
C TYR A 136 20.56 -20.24 12.22
N GLY A 137 21.34 -19.72 11.28
CA GLY A 137 21.84 -20.48 10.14
C GLY A 137 22.53 -19.62 9.10
N PHE A 138 22.49 -20.10 7.86
CA PHE A 138 23.14 -19.44 6.74
C PHE A 138 22.54 -19.89 5.40
N TYR A 139 22.63 -19.01 4.40
CA TYR A 139 22.27 -19.31 3.02
C TYR A 139 23.48 -19.91 2.31
N VAL A 140 23.25 -20.97 1.54
CA VAL A 140 24.22 -21.54 0.61
C VAL A 140 23.65 -21.57 -0.80
N GLN A 141 24.54 -21.50 -1.79
CA GLN A 141 24.20 -21.63 -3.21
C GLN A 141 25.23 -22.56 -3.89
N ASP A 142 24.81 -23.27 -4.94
CA ASP A 142 25.71 -24.10 -5.73
C ASP A 142 26.83 -23.25 -6.36
N ILE A 143 28.08 -23.71 -6.28
CA ILE A 143 29.22 -23.03 -6.92
C ILE A 143 29.08 -23.05 -8.45
N LYS A 144 28.41 -24.07 -8.98
CA LYS A 144 28.06 -24.21 -10.39
C LYS A 144 26.57 -24.53 -10.50
N ALA A 145 25.80 -23.51 -10.86
CA ALA A 145 24.37 -23.64 -11.14
C ALA A 145 24.05 -24.81 -12.09
N ASP A 146 22.88 -25.42 -11.92
CA ASP A 146 22.43 -26.52 -12.78
C ASP A 146 21.94 -26.05 -14.16
N GLY A 147 21.61 -24.75 -14.27
CA GLY A 147 21.17 -24.08 -15.49
C GLY A 147 19.65 -24.05 -15.67
N ASN A 148 18.87 -24.58 -14.73
CA ASN A 148 17.42 -24.55 -14.75
C ASN A 148 16.89 -23.26 -14.13
N THR A 149 16.41 -22.35 -14.97
CA THR A 149 15.89 -21.05 -14.54
C THR A 149 14.53 -21.10 -13.82
N LYS A 150 13.98 -22.31 -13.61
CA LYS A 150 12.74 -22.59 -12.87
C LYS A 150 12.99 -23.09 -11.44
N THR A 151 14.24 -23.36 -11.05
CA THR A 151 14.57 -23.87 -9.72
C THR A 151 15.67 -23.03 -9.09
N SER A 152 15.61 -22.82 -7.77
CA SER A 152 16.68 -22.11 -7.08
C SER A 152 17.92 -23.00 -6.90
N ASP A 153 19.10 -22.50 -7.28
CA ASP A 153 20.40 -23.10 -6.93
C ASP A 153 20.79 -22.90 -5.44
N ALA A 154 19.88 -22.39 -4.60
CA ALA A 154 20.17 -21.96 -3.24
C ALA A 154 19.14 -22.45 -2.21
N ILE A 155 19.58 -22.57 -0.95
CA ILE A 155 18.76 -23.04 0.16
C ILE A 155 19.21 -22.40 1.47
N TYR A 156 18.26 -22.18 2.38
CA TYR A 156 18.56 -21.78 3.74
C TYR A 156 18.88 -22.99 4.62
N VAL A 157 20.02 -22.95 5.31
CA VAL A 157 20.51 -24.03 6.17
C VAL A 157 20.35 -23.64 7.64
N VAL A 158 19.47 -24.33 8.37
CA VAL A 158 19.34 -24.18 9.83
C VAL A 158 20.50 -24.92 10.48
N SER A 159 21.39 -24.19 11.17
CA SER A 159 22.58 -24.77 11.81
C SER A 159 23.14 -23.86 12.91
N LYS A 160 23.83 -24.47 13.88
CA LYS A 160 24.61 -23.76 14.91
C LYS A 160 26.10 -23.67 14.58
N GLU A 161 26.53 -24.28 13.48
CA GLU A 161 27.92 -24.29 13.05
C GLU A 161 28.36 -22.90 12.57
N LYS A 162 29.58 -22.52 12.94
CA LYS A 162 30.13 -21.20 12.61
C LYS A 162 30.87 -21.25 11.27
N VAL A 163 30.24 -20.69 10.25
CA VAL A 163 30.79 -20.54 8.89
C VAL A 163 30.95 -19.06 8.54
N ALA A 164 31.74 -18.77 7.51
CA ALA A 164 31.90 -17.44 6.92
C ALA A 164 31.38 -17.40 5.48
N VAL A 165 30.96 -16.21 5.02
CA VAL A 165 30.63 -15.99 3.60
C VAL A 165 31.85 -16.31 2.74
N GLY A 166 31.64 -17.08 1.66
CA GLY A 166 32.71 -17.61 0.81
C GLY A 166 33.28 -18.96 1.27
N ASP A 167 32.87 -19.51 2.41
CA ASP A 167 33.22 -20.89 2.78
C ASP A 167 32.56 -21.90 1.84
N ARG A 168 33.36 -22.86 1.34
CA ARG A 168 32.85 -24.01 0.57
C ARG A 168 32.52 -25.15 1.52
N LEU A 169 31.32 -25.70 1.41
CA LEU A 169 30.79 -26.70 2.33
C LEU A 169 30.32 -27.98 1.62
N THR A 170 30.29 -29.05 2.42
CA THR A 170 29.49 -30.25 2.21
C THR A 170 28.58 -30.40 3.42
N ILE A 171 27.28 -30.56 3.19
CA ILE A 171 26.25 -30.50 4.23
C ILE A 171 25.41 -31.78 4.19
N GLU A 172 25.24 -32.41 5.34
CA GLU A 172 24.30 -33.50 5.57
C GLU A 172 23.14 -32.95 6.42
N GLY A 173 21.90 -33.27 6.06
CA GLY A 173 20.72 -32.77 6.78
C GLY A 173 19.41 -33.37 6.31
N GLU A 174 18.32 -32.92 6.92
CA GLU A 174 16.93 -33.26 6.53
C GLU A 174 16.26 -32.05 5.91
N VAL A 175 15.64 -32.22 4.74
CA VAL A 175 14.92 -31.15 4.04
C VAL A 175 13.53 -30.96 4.65
N LYS A 176 13.08 -29.72 4.79
CA LYS A 176 11.78 -29.35 5.37
C LYS A 176 11.13 -28.18 4.65
N GLU A 177 9.85 -28.34 4.36
CA GLU A 177 8.93 -27.22 4.24
C GLU A 177 8.71 -26.59 5.63
N GLY A 178 9.05 -25.32 5.78
CA GLY A 178 8.97 -24.61 7.05
C GLY A 178 8.63 -23.13 6.92
N TYR A 179 8.76 -22.38 8.01
CA TYR A 179 8.50 -20.93 8.03
C TYR A 179 9.71 -20.19 8.58
N MET A 180 10.13 -19.13 7.90
CA MET A 180 11.28 -18.30 8.29
C MET A 180 11.07 -17.60 9.66
N GLU A 181 9.83 -17.40 10.08
CA GLU A 181 9.44 -16.87 11.39
C GLU A 181 9.60 -17.87 12.55
N SER A 182 9.74 -19.17 12.28
CA SER A 182 9.76 -20.22 13.30
C SER A 182 10.77 -21.31 12.95
N LEU A 183 12.06 -20.99 13.07
CA LEU A 183 13.18 -21.84 12.62
C LEU A 183 13.58 -22.99 13.57
N SER A 184 12.71 -23.36 14.51
CA SER A 184 13.05 -24.35 15.54
C SER A 184 11.87 -25.25 15.89
N ILE A 185 11.82 -26.41 15.24
CA ILE A 185 10.98 -27.55 15.63
C ILE A 185 11.83 -28.62 16.32
N ARG A 186 11.31 -29.22 17.39
CA ARG A 186 11.89 -30.45 17.95
C ARG A 186 11.50 -31.63 17.04
N PRO A 187 12.28 -32.73 16.99
CA PRO A 187 11.88 -33.94 16.28
C PRO A 187 10.47 -34.38 16.67
N GLY A 188 9.58 -34.52 15.67
CA GLY A 188 8.17 -34.86 15.88
C GLY A 188 7.21 -33.68 16.13
N GLN A 189 7.67 -32.43 16.18
CA GLN A 189 6.80 -31.25 16.18
C GLN A 189 6.56 -30.71 14.76
N GLN A 190 5.34 -30.24 14.50
CA GLN A 190 5.02 -29.41 13.34
C GLN A 190 5.32 -27.94 13.65
N PHE A 191 5.63 -27.15 12.62
CA PHE A 191 5.71 -25.69 12.75
C PHE A 191 4.35 -25.09 13.11
N GLN A 192 4.34 -24.00 13.89
CA GLN A 192 3.14 -23.18 14.01
C GLN A 192 2.93 -22.43 12.69
N LYS A 193 1.99 -22.91 11.86
CA LYS A 193 1.64 -22.32 10.57
C LYS A 193 1.12 -20.88 10.75
N PRO A 194 1.83 -19.84 10.27
CA PRO A 194 1.31 -18.48 10.24
C PRO A 194 0.16 -18.40 9.23
N ALA A 195 -0.96 -17.78 9.63
CA ALA A 195 -2.16 -17.75 8.80
C ALA A 195 -1.94 -16.99 7.48
N GLY A 196 -2.12 -17.68 6.35
CA GLY A 196 -1.96 -17.12 4.99
C GLY A 196 -0.52 -16.98 4.51
N SER A 197 0.44 -17.69 5.11
CA SER A 197 1.85 -17.71 4.71
C SER A 197 2.18 -18.96 3.87
N LEU A 198 2.96 -18.80 2.80
CA LEU A 198 3.68 -19.88 2.14
C LEU A 198 4.71 -20.50 3.10
N THR A 199 5.13 -21.73 2.78
CA THR A 199 6.33 -22.36 3.34
C THR A 199 7.59 -21.85 2.61
N VAL A 200 8.74 -22.36 3.03
CA VAL A 200 10.08 -22.08 2.51
C VAL A 200 10.87 -23.38 2.60
N THR A 201 11.62 -23.74 1.56
CA THR A 201 12.46 -24.94 1.56
C THR A 201 13.72 -24.74 2.39
N GLN A 202 13.94 -25.60 3.39
CA GLN A 202 15.03 -25.46 4.35
C GLN A 202 15.79 -26.77 4.55
N LEU A 203 17.10 -26.68 4.77
CA LEU A 203 17.94 -27.82 5.15
C LEU A 203 18.27 -27.75 6.65
N ILE A 204 17.73 -28.68 7.43
CA ILE A 204 18.07 -28.82 8.85
C ILE A 204 19.37 -29.63 8.94
N ALA A 205 20.50 -28.96 9.16
CA ALA A 205 21.81 -29.60 9.11
C ALA A 205 22.04 -30.53 10.31
N SER A 206 22.40 -31.78 10.04
CA SER A 206 22.94 -32.73 11.02
C SER A 206 24.46 -32.64 11.11
N LYS A 207 25.13 -32.22 10.02
CA LYS A 207 26.58 -32.05 9.94
C LYS A 207 26.94 -31.06 8.83
N VAL A 208 27.89 -30.17 9.13
CA VAL A 208 28.50 -29.24 8.16
C VAL A 208 30.00 -29.52 8.11
N ALA A 209 30.51 -29.88 6.94
CA ALA A 209 31.94 -30.01 6.67
C ALA A 209 32.42 -28.81 5.86
N LYS A 210 33.56 -28.23 6.25
CA LYS A 210 34.19 -27.12 5.54
C LYS A 210 35.33 -27.63 4.67
N ASP A 211 35.14 -27.53 3.36
CA ASP A 211 36.05 -28.10 2.35
C ASP A 211 36.98 -27.06 1.73
N GLY A 212 36.92 -25.80 2.19
CA GLY A 212 37.76 -24.70 1.74
C GLY A 212 36.98 -23.39 1.61
N THR A 213 37.32 -22.61 0.59
CA THR A 213 36.63 -21.38 0.19
C THR A 213 36.36 -21.37 -1.31
N ALA A 214 35.37 -20.61 -1.76
CA ALA A 214 35.05 -20.39 -3.16
C ALA A 214 34.64 -18.93 -3.42
N VAL A 215 34.71 -18.52 -4.68
CA VAL A 215 34.11 -17.25 -5.13
C VAL A 215 32.59 -17.42 -5.13
N LEU A 216 31.85 -16.39 -4.72
CA LEU A 216 30.38 -16.42 -4.77
C LEU A 216 29.87 -16.49 -6.22
N PRO A 217 28.72 -17.13 -6.48
CA PRO A 217 28.07 -17.08 -7.78
C PRO A 217 27.74 -15.64 -8.20
N ALA A 218 27.65 -15.39 -9.51
CA ALA A 218 27.19 -14.10 -10.00
C ALA A 218 25.71 -13.89 -9.62
N PRO A 219 25.32 -12.73 -9.08
CA PRO A 219 23.95 -12.52 -8.61
C PRO A 219 22.96 -12.40 -9.77
N VAL A 220 21.81 -13.06 -9.66
CA VAL A 220 20.73 -13.05 -10.66
C VAL A 220 19.96 -11.72 -10.61
N ASN A 221 19.71 -11.11 -11.78
CA ASN A 221 18.96 -9.87 -11.88
C ASN A 221 17.44 -10.14 -11.76
N ILE A 222 16.84 -9.76 -10.62
CA ILE A 222 15.43 -10.06 -10.31
C ILE A 222 14.48 -9.43 -11.35
N SER A 223 14.79 -8.21 -11.80
CA SER A 223 13.89 -7.46 -12.68
C SER A 223 13.92 -7.91 -14.15
N GLU A 224 14.79 -8.86 -14.52
CA GLU A 224 14.98 -9.29 -15.92
C GLU A 224 13.90 -10.24 -16.42
N ARG A 225 13.40 -11.13 -15.54
CA ARG A 225 12.37 -12.13 -15.86
C ARG A 225 11.07 -11.98 -15.07
N MET A 226 10.99 -10.99 -14.16
CA MET A 226 9.82 -10.76 -13.31
C MET A 226 8.52 -10.66 -14.14
N PRO A 227 7.56 -11.58 -13.95
CA PRO A 227 6.26 -11.50 -14.61
C PRO A 227 5.53 -10.20 -14.27
N LYS A 228 4.93 -9.58 -15.27
CA LYS A 228 4.26 -8.28 -15.14
C LYS A 228 2.81 -8.49 -14.73
N ASP A 229 2.32 -7.62 -13.84
CA ASP A 229 0.91 -7.39 -13.52
C ASP A 229 0.18 -8.54 -12.77
N ILE A 230 0.64 -9.78 -12.93
CA ILE A 230 0.08 -11.01 -12.38
C ILE A 230 0.95 -11.52 -11.22
N VAL A 231 0.34 -11.71 -10.05
CA VAL A 231 1.03 -12.37 -8.92
C VAL A 231 0.95 -13.88 -9.07
N ASP A 232 -0.26 -14.41 -9.12
CA ASP A 232 -0.56 -15.82 -9.34
C ASP A 232 -2.01 -15.92 -9.81
N ASN A 233 -2.21 -16.46 -11.02
CA ASN A 233 -3.52 -16.83 -11.56
C ASN A 233 -3.68 -18.35 -11.72
N THR A 234 -2.63 -19.15 -11.51
CA THR A 234 -2.66 -20.60 -11.69
C THR A 234 -2.15 -21.38 -10.47
N PRO A 235 -2.72 -21.17 -9.26
CA PRO A 235 -2.14 -21.53 -7.95
C PRO A 235 -2.02 -23.04 -7.63
N THR A 236 -2.27 -23.90 -8.61
CA THR A 236 -2.07 -25.36 -8.56
C THR A 236 -1.09 -25.85 -9.61
N VAL A 237 -0.46 -24.94 -10.35
CA VAL A 237 0.53 -25.15 -11.41
C VAL A 237 1.71 -24.28 -11.06
N TYR A 238 2.92 -24.82 -11.17
CA TYR A 238 4.14 -24.05 -10.96
C TYR A 238 4.56 -23.40 -12.29
N ASP A 239 4.39 -22.08 -12.43
CA ASP A 239 4.67 -21.32 -13.65
C ASP A 239 5.48 -20.02 -13.40
N PRO A 240 6.78 -20.13 -13.06
CA PRO A 240 7.67 -18.99 -12.84
C PRO A 240 7.97 -18.15 -14.10
N GLU A 241 7.38 -18.48 -15.27
CA GLU A 241 7.45 -17.64 -16.48
C GLU A 241 6.30 -16.62 -16.55
N HIS A 242 5.16 -16.89 -15.89
CA HIS A 242 3.94 -16.09 -16.02
C HIS A 242 3.38 -15.59 -14.67
N ASP A 243 3.61 -16.31 -13.57
CA ASP A 243 3.14 -15.96 -12.23
C ASP A 243 4.30 -15.44 -11.37
N ALA A 244 4.23 -14.18 -10.91
CA ALA A 244 5.32 -13.55 -10.18
C ALA A 244 5.60 -14.17 -8.80
N LEU A 245 4.63 -14.83 -8.18
CA LEU A 245 4.81 -15.57 -6.92
C LEU A 245 5.77 -16.75 -7.14
N ASP A 246 5.57 -17.51 -8.22
CA ASP A 246 6.40 -18.64 -8.59
C ASP A 246 7.77 -18.18 -9.11
N TYR A 247 7.82 -17.04 -9.80
CA TYR A 247 9.11 -16.45 -10.14
C TYR A 247 9.95 -16.12 -8.89
N TRP A 248 9.33 -15.62 -7.82
CA TRP A 248 10.02 -15.42 -6.55
C TRP A 248 10.43 -16.73 -5.87
N GLU A 249 9.58 -17.76 -5.90
CA GLU A 249 9.89 -19.13 -5.43
C GLU A 249 11.13 -19.69 -6.16
N SER A 250 11.19 -19.52 -7.50
CA SER A 250 12.33 -19.95 -8.32
C SER A 250 13.67 -19.28 -7.97
N LEU A 251 13.65 -18.21 -7.16
CA LEU A 251 14.81 -17.49 -6.68
C LEU A 251 15.07 -17.68 -5.16
N GLU A 252 14.32 -18.53 -4.46
CA GLU A 252 14.39 -18.66 -3.01
C GLU A 252 15.82 -18.87 -2.49
N GLY A 253 16.30 -17.99 -1.61
CA GLY A 253 17.66 -18.05 -1.06
C GLY A 253 18.78 -17.64 -2.02
N MET A 254 18.52 -17.46 -3.32
CA MET A 254 19.55 -17.16 -4.31
C MET A 254 20.16 -15.78 -4.07
N LEU A 255 21.46 -15.66 -4.33
CA LEU A 255 22.12 -14.37 -4.43
C LEU A 255 21.59 -13.65 -5.68
N THR A 256 20.99 -12.48 -5.47
CA THR A 256 20.26 -11.70 -6.45
C THR A 256 20.67 -10.23 -6.42
N THR A 257 20.34 -9.49 -7.47
CA THR A 257 20.71 -8.08 -7.65
C THR A 257 19.58 -7.25 -8.24
N VAL A 258 19.47 -6.01 -7.79
CA VAL A 258 18.73 -4.94 -8.48
C VAL A 258 19.74 -3.91 -8.97
N LYS A 259 19.67 -3.55 -10.25
CA LYS A 259 20.67 -2.69 -10.91
C LYS A 259 20.45 -1.21 -10.61
N LYS A 260 21.42 -0.59 -9.94
CA LYS A 260 21.47 0.84 -9.52
C LYS A 260 20.08 1.45 -9.20
N PRO A 261 19.32 0.86 -8.27
CA PRO A 261 17.90 1.15 -8.16
C PRO A 261 17.59 2.55 -7.63
N HIS A 262 16.37 3.00 -7.94
CA HIS A 262 15.71 4.10 -7.24
C HIS A 262 14.67 3.57 -6.24
N VAL A 263 14.43 4.35 -5.21
CA VAL A 263 13.47 4.11 -4.13
C VAL A 263 12.12 4.72 -4.53
N LEU A 264 11.07 3.91 -4.42
CA LEU A 264 9.71 4.25 -4.85
C LEU A 264 8.90 5.03 -3.80
N GLY A 265 9.34 5.02 -2.54
CA GLY A 265 8.62 5.61 -1.41
C GLY A 265 9.33 5.38 -0.08
N PRO A 266 8.73 5.80 1.03
CA PRO A 266 9.32 5.68 2.35
C PRO A 266 9.42 4.21 2.81
N GLN A 267 10.25 3.98 3.82
CA GLN A 267 10.32 2.68 4.48
C GLN A 267 8.96 2.26 5.05
N TYR A 268 8.61 0.98 4.89
CA TYR A 268 7.43 0.35 5.48
C TYR A 268 7.84 -0.94 6.21
N ARG A 269 7.65 -0.97 7.54
CA ARG A 269 7.95 -2.15 8.42
C ARG A 269 9.34 -2.77 8.20
N GLY A 270 10.35 -1.93 7.95
CA GLY A 270 11.74 -2.36 7.72
C GLY A 270 12.10 -2.62 6.26
N ASP A 271 11.13 -2.63 5.34
CA ASP A 271 11.34 -2.76 3.90
C ASP A 271 11.43 -1.38 3.21
N ILE A 272 12.31 -1.24 2.22
CA ILE A 272 12.20 -0.23 1.15
C ILE A 272 11.80 -0.92 -0.15
N TYR A 273 11.26 -0.17 -1.11
CA TYR A 273 10.80 -0.71 -2.39
C TYR A 273 11.55 -0.07 -3.54
N LEU A 274 12.13 -0.93 -4.37
CA LEU A 274 13.10 -0.57 -5.39
C LEU A 274 12.60 -0.89 -6.80
N LEU A 275 13.07 -0.11 -7.77
CA LEU A 275 12.93 -0.38 -9.19
C LEU A 275 14.28 -0.05 -9.86
N PRO A 276 14.78 -0.87 -10.81
CA PRO A 276 16.13 -0.68 -11.35
C PRO A 276 16.24 0.61 -12.17
N ALA A 277 17.47 1.13 -12.31
CA ALA A 277 17.73 2.29 -13.15
C ALA A 277 17.29 2.05 -14.61
N GLY A 278 16.59 3.03 -15.19
CA GLY A 278 16.17 2.98 -16.59
C GLY A 278 15.01 2.03 -16.89
N TYR A 279 14.29 1.53 -15.87
CA TYR A 279 13.08 0.75 -16.07
C TYR A 279 11.99 1.56 -16.80
N GLN A 280 11.44 1.03 -17.88
CA GLN A 280 10.51 1.73 -18.80
C GLN A 280 9.16 1.00 -18.98
N GLU A 281 8.99 -0.16 -18.36
CA GLU A 281 7.83 -1.05 -18.58
C GLU A 281 6.60 -0.65 -17.76
N LEU A 282 6.76 0.30 -16.83
CA LEU A 282 5.67 0.88 -16.04
C LEU A 282 5.68 2.41 -16.16
N PRO A 283 4.51 3.06 -16.24
CA PRO A 283 4.42 4.51 -16.18
C PRO A 283 4.79 4.98 -14.77
N LEU A 284 5.91 5.71 -14.66
CA LEU A 284 6.30 6.35 -13.41
C LEU A 284 5.42 7.58 -13.12
N ASN A 285 5.14 7.81 -11.84
CA ASN A 285 4.38 8.96 -11.37
C ASN A 285 5.28 10.21 -11.18
N ASN A 286 4.70 11.33 -10.74
CA ASN A 286 5.42 12.61 -10.62
C ASN A 286 6.60 12.58 -9.61
N ILE A 287 6.63 11.58 -8.72
CA ILE A 287 7.71 11.34 -7.77
C ILE A 287 8.68 10.23 -8.19
N GLY A 288 8.55 9.64 -9.39
CA GLY A 288 9.36 8.49 -9.81
C GLY A 288 9.00 7.17 -9.12
N GLY A 289 7.88 7.13 -8.40
CA GLY A 289 7.24 5.91 -7.91
C GLY A 289 6.29 5.31 -8.96
N VAL A 290 5.49 4.32 -8.55
CA VAL A 290 4.46 3.69 -9.40
C VAL A 290 3.10 3.74 -8.73
N ASN A 291 2.09 4.25 -9.44
CA ASN A 291 0.70 4.21 -8.97
C ASN A 291 0.12 2.80 -9.16
N LEU A 292 -0.75 2.37 -8.25
CA LEU A 292 -1.54 1.15 -8.46
C LEU A 292 -2.48 1.34 -9.66
N ARG A 293 -2.54 0.35 -10.54
CA ARG A 293 -3.34 0.38 -11.78
C ARG A 293 -4.60 -0.48 -11.65
N PRO A 294 -5.67 -0.21 -12.41
CA PRO A 294 -6.87 -1.03 -12.39
C PRO A 294 -6.59 -2.51 -12.71
N ASN A 295 -7.13 -3.40 -11.89
CA ASN A 295 -7.14 -4.87 -12.09
C ASN A 295 -5.77 -5.57 -12.13
N VAL A 296 -4.67 -4.92 -11.72
CA VAL A 296 -3.31 -5.49 -11.78
C VAL A 296 -2.48 -5.15 -10.54
N GLN A 297 -1.40 -5.88 -10.29
CA GLN A 297 -0.43 -5.60 -9.21
C GLN A 297 0.89 -5.06 -9.77
N ASN A 298 1.60 -4.22 -9.02
CA ASN A 298 2.92 -3.71 -9.43
C ASN A 298 4.04 -4.70 -9.05
N THR A 299 4.03 -5.88 -9.68
CA THR A 299 4.93 -7.02 -9.41
C THR A 299 6.41 -6.70 -9.59
N ALA A 300 6.75 -5.79 -10.50
CA ALA A 300 8.12 -5.33 -10.75
C ALA A 300 8.77 -4.56 -9.59
N THR A 301 8.00 -4.19 -8.56
CA THR A 301 8.54 -3.48 -7.39
C THR A 301 9.23 -4.46 -6.44
N ILE A 302 10.53 -4.25 -6.21
CA ILE A 302 11.36 -5.18 -5.44
C ILE A 302 11.44 -4.70 -3.98
N PRO A 303 10.78 -5.38 -3.02
CA PRO A 303 11.00 -5.15 -1.60
C PRO A 303 12.42 -5.56 -1.18
N VAL A 304 13.05 -4.72 -0.36
CA VAL A 304 14.38 -4.94 0.20
C VAL A 304 14.35 -4.67 1.70
N TYR A 305 14.70 -5.67 2.51
CA TYR A 305 14.76 -5.50 3.97
C TYR A 305 16.03 -4.76 4.39
N VAL A 306 15.87 -3.65 5.10
CA VAL A 306 16.98 -2.80 5.56
C VAL A 306 16.91 -2.46 7.06
N GLY A 307 15.94 -3.04 7.78
CA GLY A 307 15.71 -2.80 9.21
C GLY A 307 15.13 -1.41 9.51
N ASN A 308 14.64 -1.21 10.74
CA ASN A 308 13.74 -0.10 11.09
C ASN A 308 14.42 1.27 11.33
N LYS A 309 15.64 1.48 10.83
CA LYS A 309 16.43 2.72 11.04
C LYS A 309 16.96 3.33 9.75
N PHE A 310 16.47 2.87 8.60
CA PHE A 310 16.92 3.33 7.30
C PHE A 310 16.01 4.45 6.79
N VAL A 311 16.55 5.66 6.75
CA VAL A 311 15.82 6.86 6.32
C VAL A 311 15.88 6.97 4.80
N ALA A 312 14.73 6.83 4.14
CA ALA A 312 14.59 6.92 2.69
C ALA A 312 13.23 7.55 2.30
N LYS A 313 13.16 8.12 1.10
CA LYS A 313 11.94 8.68 0.49
C LYS A 313 11.93 8.37 -1.01
N ALA A 314 10.82 8.65 -1.68
CA ALA A 314 10.78 8.56 -3.14
C ALA A 314 11.83 9.49 -3.80
N LYS A 315 12.29 9.10 -5.00
CA LYS A 315 13.45 9.64 -5.76
C LYS A 315 14.84 9.33 -5.21
N ASP A 316 15.00 8.93 -3.94
CA ASP A 316 16.30 8.50 -3.45
C ASP A 316 16.82 7.30 -4.25
N TYR A 317 18.13 7.13 -4.38
CA TYR A 317 18.69 6.13 -5.29
C TYR A 317 20.05 5.59 -4.84
N PHE A 318 20.50 4.52 -5.47
CA PHE A 318 21.81 3.92 -5.24
C PHE A 318 22.70 4.04 -6.49
N ASN A 319 23.94 4.52 -6.33
CA ASN A 319 24.93 4.58 -7.42
C ASN A 319 25.47 3.19 -7.82
N GLU A 320 25.28 2.21 -6.94
CA GLU A 320 25.75 0.84 -7.03
C GLU A 320 24.56 -0.12 -7.01
N ASP A 321 24.81 -1.36 -7.39
CA ASP A 321 23.79 -2.41 -7.37
C ASP A 321 23.47 -2.82 -5.93
N VAL A 322 22.19 -3.04 -5.63
CA VAL A 322 21.79 -3.67 -4.35
C VAL A 322 21.86 -5.17 -4.56
N VAL A 323 22.63 -5.87 -3.72
CA VAL A 323 22.88 -7.33 -3.81
C VAL A 323 22.52 -7.99 -2.48
N GLY A 324 21.78 -9.10 -2.55
CA GLY A 324 21.30 -9.81 -1.37
C GLY A 324 20.79 -11.20 -1.69
N VAL A 325 20.32 -11.93 -0.67
CA VAL A 325 19.63 -13.22 -0.87
C VAL A 325 18.13 -13.00 -0.89
N VAL A 326 17.36 -13.81 -1.62
CA VAL A 326 15.90 -13.79 -1.51
C VAL A 326 15.46 -14.51 -0.23
N SER A 327 14.53 -13.94 0.51
CA SER A 327 13.83 -14.59 1.63
C SER A 327 12.33 -14.32 1.56
N TYR A 328 11.54 -15.19 2.18
CA TYR A 328 10.10 -15.01 2.35
C TYR A 328 9.78 -14.85 3.83
N ARG A 329 9.27 -13.69 4.23
CA ARG A 329 8.90 -13.36 5.61
C ARG A 329 7.71 -12.40 5.63
N SER A 330 6.76 -12.63 6.54
CA SER A 330 5.56 -11.78 6.73
C SER A 330 4.67 -11.65 5.49
N LYS A 331 4.48 -12.77 4.78
CA LYS A 331 3.62 -12.88 3.58
C LYS A 331 4.08 -12.02 2.40
N VAL A 332 5.40 -12.00 2.18
CA VAL A 332 6.06 -11.27 1.09
C VAL A 332 7.49 -11.80 0.88
N PHE A 333 7.84 -12.09 -0.37
CA PHE A 333 9.22 -12.30 -0.80
C PHE A 333 9.99 -10.98 -0.82
N LYS A 334 11.28 -11.00 -0.48
CA LYS A 334 12.14 -9.81 -0.47
C LYS A 334 13.60 -10.16 -0.64
N LEU A 335 14.39 -9.20 -1.13
CA LEU A 335 15.85 -9.28 -1.08
C LEU A 335 16.31 -8.82 0.31
N GLU A 336 17.11 -9.64 1.00
CA GLU A 336 17.84 -9.23 2.20
C GLU A 336 19.31 -8.97 1.84
N PRO A 337 19.79 -7.71 1.83
CA PRO A 337 21.13 -7.35 1.37
C PRO A 337 22.24 -8.13 2.09
N THR A 338 23.31 -8.43 1.36
CA THR A 338 24.60 -8.84 1.94
C THR A 338 25.38 -7.62 2.41
N GLN A 339 25.33 -6.54 1.63
CA GLN A 339 25.74 -5.19 1.98
C GLN A 339 24.76 -4.20 1.32
N LEU A 340 24.41 -3.12 2.01
CA LEU A 340 23.60 -2.05 1.46
C LEU A 340 24.53 -0.89 1.06
N PRO A 341 24.54 -0.44 -0.22
CA PRO A 341 25.33 0.70 -0.64
C PRO A 341 24.83 2.02 -0.03
N ALA A 342 25.62 3.09 -0.16
CA ALA A 342 25.22 4.40 0.33
C ALA A 342 24.04 4.98 -0.48
N LEU A 343 22.92 5.26 0.20
CA LEU A 343 21.77 5.95 -0.37
C LEU A 343 22.14 7.38 -0.77
N GLN A 344 21.63 7.83 -1.92
CA GLN A 344 21.77 9.18 -2.44
C GLN A 344 20.42 9.90 -2.36
N ASP A 345 20.45 11.16 -1.93
CA ASP A 345 19.26 12.01 -1.89
C ASP A 345 18.77 12.32 -3.31
N GLY A 346 17.52 11.95 -3.61
CA GLY A 346 16.85 12.26 -4.88
C GLY A 346 16.37 13.71 -5.02
N GLY A 347 16.52 14.51 -3.97
CA GLY A 347 16.13 15.92 -3.95
C GLY A 347 14.62 16.15 -3.88
N LEU A 348 13.80 15.12 -3.63
CA LEU A 348 12.35 15.26 -3.49
C LEU A 348 12.00 16.21 -2.33
N GLN A 349 11.17 17.22 -2.62
CA GLN A 349 10.68 18.21 -1.66
C GLN A 349 9.19 18.00 -1.40
N ARG A 350 8.75 18.29 -0.15
CA ARG A 350 7.33 18.36 0.21
C ARG A 350 6.65 19.47 -0.57
N GLU A 351 5.43 19.21 -1.04
CA GLU A 351 4.70 20.15 -1.88
C GLU A 351 4.04 21.30 -1.11
N VAL A 352 3.67 22.34 -1.87
CA VAL A 352 2.80 23.42 -1.42
C VAL A 352 1.67 23.54 -2.44
N SER A 353 0.43 23.57 -1.96
CA SER A 353 -0.76 23.60 -2.82
C SER A 353 -0.75 24.81 -3.74
N LYS A 354 -1.23 24.61 -4.97
CA LYS A 354 -1.49 25.68 -5.94
C LYS A 354 -2.86 26.35 -5.72
N LEU A 355 -3.71 25.81 -4.83
CA LEU A 355 -5.05 26.31 -4.55
C LEU A 355 -5.04 27.24 -3.32
N TYR A 356 -5.22 28.53 -3.56
CA TYR A 356 -5.27 29.56 -2.51
C TYR A 356 -6.71 29.98 -2.20
N PRO A 357 -7.11 30.17 -0.94
CA PRO A 357 -8.39 30.80 -0.60
C PRO A 357 -8.54 32.16 -1.28
N SER A 358 -9.75 32.46 -1.76
CA SER A 358 -10.07 33.74 -2.38
C SER A 358 -11.52 34.12 -2.10
N GLU A 359 -11.88 35.39 -2.28
CA GLU A 359 -13.12 35.93 -1.70
C GLU A 359 -14.37 35.14 -2.13
N ASP A 360 -14.51 34.87 -3.43
CA ASP A 360 -15.65 34.17 -4.04
C ASP A 360 -15.44 32.67 -4.27
N LYS A 361 -14.37 32.08 -3.70
CA LYS A 361 -14.13 30.64 -3.83
C LYS A 361 -13.99 29.97 -2.48
N LEU A 362 -14.68 28.85 -2.31
CA LEU A 362 -14.64 28.04 -1.10
C LEU A 362 -13.53 26.99 -1.22
N THR A 363 -12.69 26.87 -0.20
CA THR A 363 -11.66 25.82 -0.11
C THR A 363 -12.05 24.75 0.91
N ILE A 364 -12.07 23.49 0.49
CA ILE A 364 -12.42 22.34 1.32
C ILE A 364 -11.28 21.32 1.22
N ALA A 365 -10.68 20.97 2.35
CA ALA A 365 -9.65 19.94 2.42
C ALA A 365 -10.14 18.68 3.17
N SER A 366 -9.50 17.55 2.89
CA SER A 366 -9.64 16.29 3.61
C SER A 366 -8.26 15.84 4.05
N TYR A 367 -8.09 15.50 5.34
CA TYR A 367 -6.81 15.02 5.86
C TYR A 367 -7.01 13.97 6.95
N ASN A 368 -6.52 12.75 6.71
CA ASN A 368 -6.28 11.78 7.75
C ASN A 368 -5.06 12.19 8.57
N ILE A 369 -5.28 12.47 9.85
CA ILE A 369 -4.25 12.94 10.79
C ILE A 369 -3.74 11.84 11.72
N GLU A 370 -4.16 10.60 11.47
CA GLU A 370 -3.65 9.34 12.04
C GLU A 370 -3.66 9.32 13.58
N ASN A 371 -4.68 8.71 14.18
CA ASN A 371 -4.76 8.44 15.61
C ASN A 371 -4.57 9.68 16.52
N PHE A 372 -5.25 10.79 16.20
CA PHE A 372 -5.00 12.10 16.80
C PHE A 372 -5.88 12.41 18.04
N SER A 373 -5.27 12.62 19.20
CA SER A 373 -5.92 12.88 20.49
C SER A 373 -5.39 14.13 21.23
N ALA A 374 -6.13 14.60 22.23
CA ALA A 374 -5.60 15.62 23.15
C ALA A 374 -4.48 15.05 24.04
N ASN A 375 -4.61 13.77 24.43
CA ASN A 375 -3.64 13.02 25.22
C ASN A 375 -2.24 13.01 24.58
N ASN A 376 -1.23 13.40 25.36
CA ASN A 376 0.18 13.46 24.98
C ASN A 376 1.08 12.44 25.71
N ALA A 377 0.47 11.42 26.33
CA ALA A 377 1.19 10.29 26.90
C ALA A 377 1.97 9.50 25.82
N THR A 378 2.95 8.71 26.26
CA THR A 378 3.72 7.82 25.39
C THR A 378 2.79 6.84 24.66
N GLY A 379 2.84 6.81 23.32
CA GLY A 379 1.95 6.01 22.49
C GLY A 379 0.65 6.70 22.08
N GLU A 380 0.44 7.96 22.48
CA GLU A 380 -0.63 8.85 22.03
C GLU A 380 -0.05 10.00 21.20
N THR A 381 -0.70 11.18 21.15
CA THR A 381 -0.34 12.25 20.20
C THR A 381 0.72 13.21 20.77
N PRO A 382 1.99 13.14 20.33
CA PRO A 382 3.02 14.06 20.79
C PRO A 382 2.78 15.47 20.22
N ASP A 383 3.09 16.50 21.01
CA ASP A 383 2.87 17.90 20.60
C ASP A 383 3.64 18.29 19.32
N ALA A 384 4.73 17.59 19.00
CA ALA A 384 5.46 17.72 17.74
C ALA A 384 4.61 17.30 16.52
N LYS A 385 3.77 16.26 16.62
CA LYS A 385 2.83 15.86 15.56
C LYS A 385 1.72 16.90 15.40
N VAL A 386 1.19 17.42 16.52
CA VAL A 386 0.22 18.54 16.51
C VAL A 386 0.79 19.78 15.80
N GLU A 387 2.05 20.14 16.09
CA GLU A 387 2.72 21.26 15.44
C GLU A 387 2.98 21.02 13.95
N LYS A 388 3.41 19.81 13.55
CA LYS A 388 3.57 19.44 12.14
C LYS A 388 2.24 19.57 11.37
N ILE A 389 1.14 18.99 11.88
CA ILE A 389 -0.19 19.06 11.24
C ILE A 389 -0.68 20.51 11.14
N ALA A 390 -0.55 21.29 12.22
CA ALA A 390 -0.94 22.70 12.22
C ALA A 390 -0.12 23.53 11.21
N LYS A 391 1.19 23.23 11.04
CA LYS A 391 2.02 23.83 10.00
C LYS A 391 1.55 23.44 8.59
N SER A 392 1.28 22.16 8.33
CA SER A 392 0.72 21.69 7.05
C SER A 392 -0.55 22.45 6.66
N PHE A 393 -1.43 22.73 7.63
CA PHE A 393 -2.61 23.56 7.39
C PHE A 393 -2.30 25.02 7.07
N ILE A 394 -1.28 25.62 7.68
CA ILE A 394 -0.94 27.03 7.50
C ILE A 394 -0.19 27.29 6.18
N ASN A 395 0.87 26.52 5.89
CA ASN A 395 1.79 26.84 4.80
C ASN A 395 1.60 25.95 3.56
N GLU A 396 1.35 24.66 3.75
CA GLU A 396 1.28 23.70 2.66
C GLU A 396 -0.10 23.67 1.98
N ILE A 397 -1.20 23.86 2.72
CA ILE A 397 -2.57 23.95 2.15
C ILE A 397 -3.33 25.26 2.43
N HIS A 398 -2.60 26.33 2.80
CA HIS A 398 -3.05 27.74 2.82
C HIS A 398 -4.28 28.08 3.68
N SER A 399 -4.50 27.35 4.78
CA SER A 399 -5.63 27.49 5.71
C SER A 399 -7.01 27.42 5.03
N PRO A 400 -7.46 26.21 4.63
CA PRO A 400 -8.73 25.99 3.95
C PRO A 400 -9.93 26.49 4.77
N ASP A 401 -11.02 26.87 4.09
CA ASP A 401 -12.23 27.37 4.75
C ASP A 401 -12.95 26.28 5.57
N ILE A 402 -12.93 25.03 5.07
CA ILE A 402 -13.40 23.82 5.74
C ILE A 402 -12.33 22.75 5.63
N ILE A 403 -12.08 22.00 6.71
CA ILE A 403 -11.17 20.85 6.75
C ILE A 403 -11.91 19.68 7.37
N THR A 404 -12.07 18.60 6.61
CA THR A 404 -12.47 17.29 7.12
C THR A 404 -11.28 16.63 7.81
N LEU A 405 -11.43 16.32 9.10
CA LEU A 405 -10.47 15.56 9.88
C LEU A 405 -10.89 14.09 9.92
N ILE A 406 -9.94 13.20 9.62
CA ILE A 406 -10.10 11.75 9.72
C ILE A 406 -9.11 11.21 10.76
N GLU A 407 -9.52 10.21 11.51
CA GLU A 407 -8.81 9.65 12.67
C GLU A 407 -8.62 10.60 13.86
N VAL A 408 -9.64 11.39 14.17
CA VAL A 408 -9.73 12.02 15.49
C VAL A 408 -10.05 10.94 16.54
N GLN A 409 -9.28 10.91 17.62
CA GLN A 409 -9.44 10.07 18.81
C GLN A 409 -10.15 10.84 19.94
N ASP A 410 -10.53 10.08 20.96
CA ASP A 410 -11.17 10.59 22.17
C ASP A 410 -10.21 11.55 22.89
N ASN A 411 -10.72 12.41 23.76
CA ASN A 411 -9.89 13.37 24.50
C ASN A 411 -8.71 12.66 25.22
N ASN A 412 -8.96 11.46 25.75
CA ASN A 412 -7.99 10.60 26.44
C ASN A 412 -7.24 9.61 25.52
N GLY A 413 -7.41 9.64 24.20
CA GLY A 413 -6.67 8.80 23.25
C GLY A 413 -7.20 7.37 23.16
N SER A 414 -6.39 6.39 23.60
CA SER A 414 -6.73 4.95 23.63
C SER A 414 -6.98 4.39 25.03
N VAL A 415 -7.17 5.29 26.01
CA VAL A 415 -7.58 4.92 27.37
C VAL A 415 -9.05 4.50 27.36
N ASN A 416 -9.28 3.19 27.45
CA ASN A 416 -10.62 2.60 27.41
C ASN A 416 -11.37 2.76 28.75
N ASP A 417 -11.86 3.96 29.05
CA ASP A 417 -12.60 4.31 30.27
C ASP A 417 -14.07 4.75 30.05
N GLY A 418 -14.55 4.68 28.80
CA GLY A 418 -15.88 5.14 28.39
C GLY A 418 -15.96 6.59 27.90
N THR A 419 -14.83 7.31 27.83
CA THR A 419 -14.77 8.63 27.19
C THR A 419 -14.97 8.51 25.67
N VAL A 420 -16.00 9.20 25.13
CA VAL A 420 -16.33 9.18 23.69
C VAL A 420 -16.19 10.53 22.98
N SER A 421 -16.01 11.63 23.74
CA SER A 421 -15.85 12.96 23.15
C SER A 421 -14.45 13.12 22.58
N GLY A 422 -14.33 13.70 21.38
CA GLY A 422 -13.09 14.14 20.76
C GLY A 422 -12.94 15.67 20.69
N VAL A 423 -13.77 16.42 21.43
CA VAL A 423 -13.80 17.89 21.39
C VAL A 423 -12.46 18.51 21.79
N GLU A 424 -11.85 18.07 22.89
CA GLU A 424 -10.55 18.61 23.32
C GLU A 424 -9.44 18.22 22.33
N SER A 425 -9.55 17.06 21.67
CA SER A 425 -8.65 16.66 20.59
C SER A 425 -8.74 17.68 19.44
N GLY A 426 -9.94 17.92 18.91
CA GLY A 426 -10.17 18.90 17.85
C GLY A 426 -9.75 20.33 18.23
N GLU A 427 -10.05 20.76 19.46
CA GLU A 427 -9.70 22.08 19.98
C GLU A 427 -8.20 22.24 20.23
N LYS A 428 -7.46 21.20 20.66
CA LYS A 428 -6.00 21.22 20.77
C LYS A 428 -5.34 21.58 19.43
N LEU A 429 -5.84 21.01 18.34
CA LEU A 429 -5.36 21.31 17.00
C LEU A 429 -5.75 22.73 16.55
N ALA A 430 -7.01 23.14 16.73
CA ALA A 430 -7.47 24.50 16.42
C ALA A 430 -6.68 25.58 17.18
N ALA A 431 -6.41 25.35 18.46
CA ALA A 431 -5.60 26.22 19.31
C ALA A 431 -4.15 26.28 18.83
N LYS A 432 -3.55 25.16 18.41
CA LYS A 432 -2.19 25.14 17.85
C LYS A 432 -2.11 25.93 16.53
N ILE A 433 -3.08 25.78 15.63
CA ILE A 433 -3.15 26.56 14.39
C ILE A 433 -3.16 28.07 14.71
N LYS A 434 -4.05 28.51 15.61
CA LYS A 434 -4.15 29.91 16.05
C LYS A 434 -2.85 30.40 16.72
N GLN A 435 -2.22 29.58 17.57
CA GLN A 435 -0.94 29.88 18.23
C GLN A 435 0.19 30.14 17.22
N LEU A 436 0.20 29.41 16.10
CA LEU A 436 1.21 29.52 15.05
C LEU A 436 0.89 30.63 14.01
N GLY A 437 -0.12 31.47 14.26
CA GLY A 437 -0.51 32.57 13.37
C GLY A 437 -1.47 32.17 12.24
N GLY A 438 -2.00 30.95 12.27
CA GLY A 438 -3.04 30.49 11.35
C GLY A 438 -4.43 31.08 11.65
N LYS A 439 -5.44 30.62 10.91
CA LYS A 439 -6.83 31.05 11.13
C LYS A 439 -7.38 30.49 12.45
N GLU A 440 -8.34 31.21 13.00
CA GLU A 440 -9.19 30.67 14.07
C GLU A 440 -10.19 29.69 13.46
N TYR A 441 -10.14 28.44 13.90
CA TYR A 441 -11.05 27.38 13.49
C TYR A 441 -12.01 27.03 14.63
N LYS A 442 -13.24 26.67 14.28
CA LYS A 442 -14.17 25.97 15.17
C LYS A 442 -14.17 24.49 14.82
N TYR A 443 -14.21 23.64 15.84
CA TYR A 443 -14.36 22.19 15.71
C TYR A 443 -15.84 21.79 15.81
N VAL A 444 -16.25 20.74 15.09
CA VAL A 444 -17.57 20.13 15.24
C VAL A 444 -17.54 18.63 14.91
N GLU A 445 -18.19 17.83 15.75
CA GLU A 445 -18.30 16.37 15.65
C GLU A 445 -19.71 15.88 16.05
N VAL A 446 -19.96 14.59 15.88
CA VAL A 446 -20.95 13.84 16.68
C VAL A 446 -20.23 12.66 17.30
N ALA A 447 -20.10 12.66 18.63
CA ALA A 447 -19.43 11.61 19.38
C ALA A 447 -20.05 10.22 19.09
N PRO A 448 -19.26 9.13 19.04
CA PRO A 448 -19.79 7.77 18.90
C PRO A 448 -20.55 7.27 20.14
N VAL A 449 -21.12 6.06 20.00
CA VAL A 449 -21.39 5.18 21.13
C VAL A 449 -20.10 4.44 21.48
N ASP A 450 -19.83 4.26 22.78
CA ASP A 450 -18.62 3.61 23.25
C ASP A 450 -18.44 2.19 22.69
N GLY A 451 -17.23 1.90 22.20
CA GLY A 451 -16.85 0.69 21.49
C GLY A 451 -17.58 0.42 20.16
N ALA A 452 -18.49 1.28 19.67
CA ALA A 452 -19.34 0.98 18.52
C ALA A 452 -18.69 1.31 17.16
N ASP A 453 -17.78 2.28 17.13
CA ASP A 453 -17.02 2.68 15.95
C ASP A 453 -15.65 1.97 15.97
N GLY A 454 -15.11 1.62 14.80
CA GLY A 454 -13.81 0.94 14.72
C GLY A 454 -12.63 1.89 14.90
N GLY A 455 -11.45 1.40 15.24
CA GLY A 455 -10.26 2.24 15.38
C GLY A 455 -9.06 1.51 15.98
N LYS A 456 -8.08 2.28 16.45
CA LYS A 456 -7.11 1.82 17.46
C LYS A 456 -7.90 1.23 18.65
N PRO A 457 -7.53 0.04 19.17
CA PRO A 457 -8.19 -0.54 20.33
C PRO A 457 -8.23 0.44 21.50
N GLY A 458 -9.39 0.56 22.14
CA GLY A 458 -9.63 1.50 23.24
C GLY A 458 -9.96 2.94 22.83
N SER A 459 -10.01 3.27 21.53
CA SER A 459 -10.44 4.57 21.01
C SER A 459 -11.72 4.47 20.17
N ASN A 460 -12.64 5.40 20.37
CA ASN A 460 -13.86 5.56 19.59
C ASN A 460 -13.65 6.43 18.34
N ILE A 461 -12.70 6.05 17.46
CA ILE A 461 -12.26 6.92 16.35
C ILE A 461 -13.42 7.45 15.50
N ARG A 462 -13.38 8.75 15.15
CA ARG A 462 -14.40 9.45 14.35
C ARG A 462 -13.84 10.24 13.17
N VAL A 463 -14.75 10.76 12.35
CA VAL A 463 -14.53 11.89 11.45
C VAL A 463 -15.18 13.16 12.01
N ALA A 464 -14.63 14.32 11.69
CA ALA A 464 -15.08 15.62 12.19
C ALA A 464 -14.71 16.76 11.22
N PHE A 465 -15.13 17.99 11.53
CA PHE A 465 -14.75 19.17 10.76
C PHE A 465 -14.07 20.24 11.62
N LEU A 466 -13.03 20.86 11.07
CA LEU A 466 -12.63 22.23 11.41
C LEU A 466 -13.17 23.19 10.35
N TYR A 467 -13.73 24.32 10.75
CA TYR A 467 -14.18 25.36 9.82
C TYR A 467 -13.81 26.77 10.27
N ASN A 468 -13.53 27.66 9.31
CA ASN A 468 -13.19 29.06 9.56
C ASN A 468 -14.48 29.90 9.65
N PRO A 469 -14.91 30.35 10.84
CA PRO A 469 -16.17 31.04 11.03
C PRO A 469 -16.20 32.46 10.43
N GLN A 470 -15.05 33.00 10.00
CA GLN A 470 -14.97 34.28 9.28
C GLN A 470 -15.26 34.13 7.78
N ARG A 471 -15.42 32.89 7.29
CA ARG A 471 -15.55 32.56 5.87
C ARG A 471 -16.79 31.73 5.58
N VAL A 472 -17.10 30.76 6.43
CA VAL A 472 -18.28 29.90 6.34
C VAL A 472 -19.08 29.90 7.64
N LYS A 473 -20.40 29.75 7.51
CA LYS A 473 -21.29 29.53 8.65
C LYS A 473 -21.77 28.08 8.65
N LEU A 474 -21.50 27.33 9.71
CA LEU A 474 -22.24 26.08 9.98
C LEU A 474 -23.71 26.47 10.22
N VAL A 475 -24.64 25.85 9.49
CA VAL A 475 -26.06 26.24 9.57
C VAL A 475 -26.62 25.87 10.95
N GLU A 476 -27.09 26.88 11.69
CA GLU A 476 -27.58 26.71 13.06
C GLU A 476 -28.83 25.81 13.11
N ARG A 477 -28.63 24.59 13.61
CA ARG A 477 -29.65 23.60 13.97
C ARG A 477 -29.17 22.83 15.20
N GLU A 478 -30.04 22.05 15.80
CA GLU A 478 -29.63 21.06 16.80
C GLU A 478 -28.75 19.98 16.15
N ALA A 479 -27.68 19.55 16.82
CA ALA A 479 -26.85 18.45 16.35
C ALA A 479 -27.60 17.11 16.51
N GLY A 480 -27.33 16.15 15.62
CA GLY A 480 -27.87 14.80 15.72
C GLY A 480 -27.17 13.99 16.81
N SER A 481 -27.88 13.06 17.46
CA SER A 481 -27.26 12.14 18.43
C SER A 481 -26.41 11.04 17.76
N SER A 482 -25.64 10.30 18.55
CA SER A 482 -24.74 9.23 18.08
C SER A 482 -25.45 8.10 17.30
N THR A 483 -26.75 7.91 17.55
CA THR A 483 -27.60 6.88 16.93
C THR A 483 -28.73 7.45 16.05
N GLU A 484 -28.79 8.76 15.84
CA GLU A 484 -29.84 9.41 15.05
C GLU A 484 -29.41 9.54 13.58
N THR A 485 -30.24 9.00 12.68
CA THR A 485 -30.00 9.06 11.23
C THR A 485 -30.23 10.47 10.68
N ALA A 486 -29.23 11.01 9.98
CA ALA A 486 -29.32 12.24 9.22
C ALA A 486 -30.47 12.17 8.20
N ALA A 487 -31.30 13.22 8.16
CA ALA A 487 -32.46 13.32 7.28
C ALA A 487 -32.55 14.70 6.65
N PHE A 488 -33.20 14.79 5.48
CA PHE A 488 -33.51 16.04 4.81
C PHE A 488 -34.99 16.43 5.00
N LYS A 489 -35.23 17.72 5.21
CA LYS A 489 -36.55 18.34 5.12
C LYS A 489 -36.45 19.65 4.35
N ASP A 490 -37.34 19.84 3.39
CA ASP A 490 -37.43 21.02 2.54
C ASP A 490 -36.08 21.37 1.85
N GLY A 491 -35.26 20.35 1.55
CA GLY A 491 -33.96 20.52 0.89
C GLY A 491 -32.80 20.92 1.81
N HIS A 492 -32.97 20.80 3.13
CA HIS A 492 -31.96 21.10 4.16
C HIS A 492 -31.83 19.96 5.17
N LEU A 493 -30.70 19.87 5.87
CA LEU A 493 -30.56 18.87 6.95
C LEU A 493 -31.52 19.17 8.11
N VAL A 494 -32.14 18.16 8.70
CA VAL A 494 -33.01 18.34 9.88
C VAL A 494 -32.19 18.70 11.13
N LYS A 495 -31.12 17.95 11.37
CA LYS A 495 -30.11 18.15 12.42
C LYS A 495 -28.76 18.51 11.78
N ASN A 496 -27.95 19.34 12.42
CA ASN A 496 -26.66 19.76 11.86
C ASN A 496 -25.56 19.91 12.92
N PRO A 497 -24.44 19.16 12.84
CA PRO A 497 -24.21 18.02 11.94
C PRO A 497 -25.05 16.79 12.31
N ALA A 498 -25.03 15.74 11.48
CA ALA A 498 -25.71 14.48 11.75
C ALA A 498 -25.00 13.27 11.10
N ARG A 499 -25.11 12.08 11.70
CA ARG A 499 -24.50 10.83 11.20
C ARG A 499 -25.37 10.18 10.12
N ILE A 500 -24.76 9.68 9.05
CA ILE A 500 -25.48 8.97 7.99
C ILE A 500 -25.68 7.52 8.40
N ASP A 501 -26.96 7.12 8.53
CA ASP A 501 -27.44 5.76 8.84
C ASP A 501 -26.64 4.99 9.93
N PRO A 502 -26.44 5.57 11.13
CA PRO A 502 -25.49 5.08 12.12
C PRO A 502 -25.87 3.72 12.74
N ALA A 503 -27.13 3.30 12.62
CA ALA A 503 -27.64 2.02 13.11
C ALA A 503 -27.52 0.88 12.08
N ASN A 504 -27.05 1.16 10.85
CA ASN A 504 -26.93 0.14 9.82
C ASN A 504 -25.81 -0.86 10.15
N PRO A 505 -26.06 -2.19 10.11
CA PRO A 505 -25.05 -3.21 10.39
C PRO A 505 -23.77 -3.10 9.55
N VAL A 506 -23.84 -2.49 8.36
CA VAL A 506 -22.65 -2.26 7.51
C VAL A 506 -21.60 -1.34 8.18
N PHE A 507 -22.00 -0.55 9.19
CA PHE A 507 -21.10 0.29 9.99
C PHE A 507 -20.70 -0.33 11.35
N GLU A 508 -21.04 -1.60 11.61
CA GLU A 508 -20.58 -2.30 12.82
C GLU A 508 -19.04 -2.31 12.88
N LYS A 509 -18.46 -1.80 13.97
CA LYS A 509 -17.01 -1.62 14.16
C LYS A 509 -16.34 -0.86 13.00
N VAL A 510 -17.05 0.07 12.36
CA VAL A 510 -16.52 1.03 11.39
C VAL A 510 -16.97 2.45 11.79
N ARG A 511 -16.21 3.46 11.36
CA ARG A 511 -16.55 4.88 11.52
C ARG A 511 -17.87 5.18 10.78
N LYS A 512 -18.75 5.98 11.37
CA LYS A 512 -19.97 6.46 10.70
C LYS A 512 -19.66 7.79 10.00
N SER A 513 -20.13 7.96 8.77
CA SER A 513 -19.97 9.21 8.03
C SER A 513 -20.79 10.35 8.63
N LEU A 514 -20.26 11.57 8.57
CA LEU A 514 -20.83 12.76 9.19
C LEU A 514 -21.19 13.79 8.12
N ALA A 515 -22.47 14.18 8.05
CA ALA A 515 -22.95 15.26 7.18
C ALA A 515 -23.03 16.57 7.97
N ALA A 516 -22.58 17.66 7.36
CA ALA A 516 -22.72 19.02 7.87
C ALA A 516 -23.13 19.99 6.76
N GLU A 517 -24.18 20.77 6.99
CA GLU A 517 -24.62 21.85 6.11
C GLU A 517 -23.94 23.16 6.48
N PHE A 518 -23.28 23.77 5.50
CA PHE A 518 -22.61 25.06 5.61
C PHE A 518 -23.24 26.09 4.67
N GLU A 519 -23.06 27.36 5.00
CA GLU A 519 -23.35 28.51 4.15
C GLU A 519 -22.04 29.20 3.75
N PHE A 520 -21.88 29.46 2.46
CA PHE A 520 -20.81 30.29 1.89
C PHE A 520 -21.42 31.28 0.90
N LYS A 521 -21.22 32.59 1.10
CA LYS A 521 -21.74 33.65 0.21
C LYS A 521 -23.26 33.52 -0.08
N GLY A 522 -24.04 33.02 0.89
CA GLY A 522 -25.49 32.78 0.77
C GLY A 522 -25.88 31.44 0.13
N GLU A 523 -24.92 30.66 -0.38
CA GLU A 523 -25.15 29.35 -0.99
C GLU A 523 -25.03 28.22 0.05
N ARG A 524 -25.94 27.25 -0.01
CA ARG A 524 -25.94 26.06 0.86
C ARG A 524 -25.14 24.92 0.25
N ILE A 525 -24.30 24.30 1.07
CA ILE A 525 -23.42 23.20 0.69
C ILE A 525 -23.44 22.16 1.82
N VAL A 526 -23.73 20.91 1.51
CA VAL A 526 -23.58 19.79 2.44
C VAL A 526 -22.22 19.16 2.21
N VAL A 527 -21.35 19.25 3.22
CA VAL A 527 -20.06 18.54 3.24
C VAL A 527 -20.25 17.25 4.03
N ILE A 528 -19.77 16.14 3.49
CA ILE A 528 -19.85 14.82 4.14
C ILE A 528 -18.43 14.33 4.37
N ALA A 529 -18.11 14.00 5.62
CA ALA A 529 -16.86 13.39 6.02
C ALA A 529 -17.03 11.87 6.11
N ASN A 530 -16.05 11.11 5.59
CA ASN A 530 -16.11 9.66 5.47
C ASN A 530 -14.81 9.02 5.97
N HIS A 531 -14.94 7.85 6.58
CA HIS A 531 -13.84 6.92 6.81
C HIS A 531 -14.39 5.50 6.69
N LEU A 532 -14.30 4.91 5.49
CA LEU A 532 -14.94 3.62 5.20
C LEU A 532 -14.18 2.41 5.79
N LYS A 533 -14.75 1.22 5.64
CA LYS A 533 -14.15 -0.04 6.10
C LYS A 533 -12.76 -0.26 5.47
N SER A 534 -11.72 -0.30 6.32
CA SER A 534 -10.36 -0.56 5.87
C SER A 534 -10.18 -1.95 5.26
N LYS A 535 -9.15 -2.07 4.40
CA LYS A 535 -8.74 -3.34 3.76
C LYS A 535 -8.14 -4.38 4.73
N LEU A 536 -8.15 -4.09 6.04
CA LEU A 536 -7.73 -5.04 7.08
C LEU A 536 -8.71 -6.23 7.13
N GLY A 537 -8.21 -7.41 6.76
CA GLY A 537 -8.98 -8.64 6.57
C GLY A 537 -9.02 -9.13 5.12
N ASP A 538 -8.54 -8.35 4.16
CA ASP A 538 -8.27 -8.81 2.80
C ASP A 538 -7.04 -9.77 2.81
N ASP A 539 -6.98 -10.69 1.86
CA ASP A 539 -5.85 -11.62 1.77
C ASP A 539 -4.57 -10.90 1.32
N ALA A 540 -3.41 -11.41 1.76
CA ALA A 540 -2.12 -10.79 1.42
C ALA A 540 -1.76 -11.03 -0.06
N VAL A 541 -1.29 -9.99 -0.75
CA VAL A 541 -0.95 -10.03 -2.18
C VAL A 541 0.00 -11.18 -2.53
N TYR A 542 1.03 -11.43 -1.73
CA TYR A 542 1.96 -12.57 -1.87
C TYR A 542 1.75 -13.59 -0.73
N GLY A 543 0.50 -13.89 -0.39
CA GLY A 543 0.13 -14.91 0.60
C GLY A 543 -0.22 -16.26 -0.03
N SER A 544 -0.44 -17.27 0.82
CA SER A 544 -0.77 -18.65 0.41
C SER A 544 -2.22 -18.87 -0.08
N LYS A 545 -2.87 -17.82 -0.56
CA LYS A 545 -4.23 -17.85 -1.11
C LYS A 545 -4.23 -16.98 -2.34
N GLN A 546 -4.37 -17.61 -3.49
CA GLN A 546 -4.32 -16.93 -4.77
C GLN A 546 -5.50 -17.36 -5.66
N PRO A 547 -6.00 -16.46 -6.53
CA PRO A 547 -5.75 -15.01 -6.50
C PRO A 547 -6.24 -14.36 -5.18
N ALA A 548 -5.48 -13.40 -4.65
CA ALA A 548 -5.79 -12.77 -3.35
C ALA A 548 -7.19 -12.09 -3.32
N VAL A 549 -8.01 -12.42 -2.32
CA VAL A 549 -9.41 -11.97 -2.21
C VAL A 549 -9.54 -10.71 -1.35
N GLN A 550 -10.23 -9.69 -1.87
CA GLN A 550 -10.64 -8.50 -1.11
C GLN A 550 -11.93 -8.76 -0.30
N ASN A 551 -11.82 -9.55 0.78
CA ASN A 551 -12.93 -9.95 1.66
C ASN A 551 -13.77 -8.76 2.18
N THR A 552 -13.18 -7.59 2.33
CA THR A 552 -13.82 -6.37 2.85
C THR A 552 -14.49 -5.49 1.78
N LEU A 553 -14.32 -5.80 0.48
CA LEU A 553 -14.81 -4.97 -0.63
C LEU A 553 -16.34 -4.86 -0.65
N ALA A 554 -17.06 -5.97 -0.42
CA ALA A 554 -18.53 -5.96 -0.41
C ALA A 554 -19.09 -4.99 0.65
N GLN A 555 -18.50 -4.96 1.85
CA GLN A 555 -18.90 -4.04 2.92
C GLN A 555 -18.67 -2.58 2.52
N ARG A 556 -17.53 -2.25 1.90
CA ARG A 556 -17.26 -0.89 1.38
C ARG A 556 -18.26 -0.47 0.30
N ILE A 557 -18.62 -1.38 -0.61
CA ILE A 557 -19.60 -1.09 -1.68
C ILE A 557 -20.99 -0.78 -1.08
N GLU A 558 -21.45 -1.50 -0.06
CA GLU A 558 -22.72 -1.19 0.60
C GLU A 558 -22.66 0.14 1.38
N GLN A 559 -21.55 0.44 2.07
CA GLN A 559 -21.35 1.76 2.69
C GLN A 559 -21.43 2.89 1.64
N ALA A 560 -20.74 2.73 0.51
CA ALA A 560 -20.75 3.67 -0.60
C ALA A 560 -22.15 3.91 -1.18
N LYS A 561 -22.97 2.85 -1.32
CA LYS A 561 -24.37 2.96 -1.78
C LYS A 561 -25.23 3.78 -0.81
N LEU A 562 -25.06 3.63 0.49
CA LEU A 562 -25.79 4.43 1.49
C LEU A 562 -25.45 5.93 1.39
N LEU A 563 -24.17 6.27 1.19
CA LEU A 563 -23.74 7.65 0.97
C LEU A 563 -24.37 8.25 -0.30
N ASN A 564 -24.36 7.49 -1.40
CA ASN A 564 -24.99 7.92 -2.65
C ASN A 564 -26.53 8.04 -2.52
N ALA A 565 -27.19 7.16 -1.77
CA ALA A 565 -28.62 7.25 -1.47
C ALA A 565 -28.97 8.50 -0.65
N PHE A 566 -28.14 8.87 0.33
CA PHE A 566 -28.31 10.09 1.11
C PHE A 566 -28.20 11.35 0.23
N VAL A 567 -27.23 11.39 -0.69
CA VAL A 567 -27.09 12.47 -1.70
C VAL A 567 -28.32 12.55 -2.60
N LYS A 568 -28.82 11.40 -3.09
CA LYS A 568 -30.03 11.32 -3.93
C LYS A 568 -31.25 11.91 -3.24
N GLU A 569 -31.47 11.62 -1.95
CA GLU A 569 -32.62 12.16 -1.22
C GLU A 569 -32.52 13.69 -1.04
N GLY A 570 -31.34 14.21 -0.70
CA GLY A 570 -31.14 15.67 -0.62
C GLY A 570 -31.34 16.37 -1.97
N LEU A 571 -30.80 15.82 -3.06
CA LEU A 571 -30.99 16.36 -4.41
C LEU A 571 -32.44 16.23 -4.93
N LYS A 572 -33.17 15.21 -4.50
CA LYS A 572 -34.60 15.03 -4.82
C LYS A 572 -35.47 16.12 -4.17
N GLN A 573 -35.11 16.56 -2.96
CA GLN A 573 -35.79 17.69 -2.31
C GLN A 573 -35.31 19.05 -2.84
N ASN A 574 -34.02 19.18 -3.16
CA ASN A 574 -33.43 20.39 -3.73
C ASN A 574 -32.35 20.08 -4.79
N PRO A 575 -32.68 20.10 -6.09
CA PRO A 575 -31.73 19.83 -7.18
C PRO A 575 -30.56 20.82 -7.27
N ASN A 576 -30.67 21.99 -6.61
CA ASN A 576 -29.63 23.02 -6.55
C ASN A 576 -28.74 22.90 -5.30
N LEU A 577 -28.97 21.92 -4.42
CA LEU A 577 -28.12 21.65 -3.27
C LEU A 577 -26.76 21.15 -3.74
N LYS A 578 -25.67 21.67 -3.16
CA LYS A 578 -24.30 21.27 -3.50
C LYS A 578 -23.84 20.23 -2.48
N PHE A 579 -23.24 19.14 -2.95
CA PHE A 579 -22.63 18.12 -2.12
C PHE A 579 -21.13 18.07 -2.36
N VAL A 580 -20.37 17.91 -1.28
CA VAL A 580 -18.93 17.62 -1.31
C VAL A 580 -18.67 16.48 -0.34
N LEU A 581 -18.42 15.28 -0.86
CA LEU A 581 -18.00 14.13 -0.07
C LEU A 581 -16.49 14.13 -0.02
N THR A 582 -15.96 14.04 1.19
CA THR A 582 -14.55 14.08 1.56
C THR A 582 -14.27 12.90 2.48
N GLY A 583 -13.07 12.36 2.46
CA GLY A 583 -12.76 11.26 3.38
C GLY A 583 -11.67 10.33 2.89
N ASP A 584 -11.33 9.40 3.77
CA ASP A 584 -10.63 8.17 3.42
C ASP A 584 -11.70 7.13 3.03
N PHE A 585 -11.74 6.77 1.75
CA PHE A 585 -12.69 5.79 1.23
C PHE A 585 -12.17 4.36 1.33
N ASN A 586 -10.92 4.16 1.79
CA ASN A 586 -10.21 2.88 1.89
C ASN A 586 -10.27 2.05 0.59
N ASP A 587 -10.42 2.72 -0.54
CA ASP A 587 -10.45 2.11 -1.86
C ASP A 587 -10.07 3.13 -2.95
N PHE A 588 -9.63 2.61 -4.08
CA PHE A 588 -8.98 3.38 -5.14
C PHE A 588 -9.97 4.22 -5.95
N GLU A 589 -9.49 5.26 -6.64
CA GLU A 589 -10.33 6.22 -7.35
C GLU A 589 -11.12 5.59 -8.53
N PHE A 590 -10.62 4.46 -9.05
CA PHE A 590 -11.23 3.63 -10.09
C PHE A 590 -12.07 2.45 -9.57
N SER A 591 -12.12 2.22 -8.25
CA SER A 591 -12.76 1.04 -7.63
C SER A 591 -14.28 1.00 -7.78
N GLU A 592 -14.88 -0.19 -7.61
CA GLU A 592 -16.34 -0.33 -7.52
C GLU A 592 -16.93 0.42 -6.33
N THR A 593 -16.19 0.57 -5.22
CA THR A 593 -16.55 1.44 -4.10
C THR A 593 -16.65 2.91 -4.55
N ALA A 594 -15.65 3.43 -5.25
CA ALA A 594 -15.67 4.80 -5.75
C ALA A 594 -16.80 5.04 -6.78
N LYS A 595 -17.07 4.06 -7.66
CA LYS A 595 -18.22 4.10 -8.58
C LYS A 595 -19.56 4.10 -7.84
N ALA A 596 -19.69 3.30 -6.78
CA ALA A 596 -20.89 3.24 -5.95
C ALA A 596 -21.14 4.54 -5.16
N VAL A 597 -20.09 5.23 -4.69
CA VAL A 597 -20.21 6.59 -4.12
C VAL A 597 -20.67 7.58 -5.18
N ALA A 598 -20.03 7.56 -6.35
CA ALA A 598 -20.29 8.54 -7.40
C ALA A 598 -21.73 8.47 -7.95
N GLY A 599 -22.20 7.25 -8.23
CA GLY A 599 -23.51 7.00 -8.84
C GLY A 599 -23.70 7.81 -10.12
N ASN A 600 -24.87 8.44 -10.25
CA ASN A 600 -25.18 9.37 -11.34
C ASN A 600 -25.16 10.84 -10.89
N GLU A 601 -24.87 11.12 -9.62
CA GLU A 601 -25.13 12.41 -8.96
C GLU A 601 -23.85 13.21 -8.73
N LEU A 602 -22.74 12.51 -8.51
CA LEU A 602 -21.44 13.09 -8.18
C LEU A 602 -20.41 12.86 -9.29
N VAL A 603 -19.28 13.55 -9.16
CA VAL A 603 -18.07 13.40 -9.97
C VAL A 603 -16.91 13.12 -9.01
N ASN A 604 -16.15 12.03 -9.22
CA ASN A 604 -14.90 11.79 -8.49
C ASN A 604 -13.81 12.73 -9.05
N MET A 605 -13.33 13.66 -8.23
CA MET A 605 -12.32 14.63 -8.66
C MET A 605 -10.92 14.02 -8.78
N MET A 606 -10.60 12.98 -8.00
CA MET A 606 -9.32 12.26 -8.09
C MET A 606 -9.23 11.48 -9.41
N LEU A 607 -10.29 10.79 -9.82
CA LEU A 607 -10.37 10.06 -11.09
C LEU A 607 -10.23 10.97 -12.32
N ASN A 608 -10.60 12.24 -12.18
CA ASN A 608 -10.48 13.26 -13.24
C ASN A 608 -9.16 14.04 -13.20
N HIS A 609 -8.29 13.81 -12.21
CA HIS A 609 -7.00 14.46 -12.06
C HIS A 609 -5.91 13.80 -12.92
N ASP A 610 -4.71 14.39 -13.02
CA ASP A 610 -3.61 13.83 -13.80
C ASP A 610 -3.17 12.45 -13.26
N ALA A 611 -3.12 11.43 -14.12
CA ALA A 611 -2.91 10.03 -13.70
C ALA A 611 -1.60 9.78 -12.92
N ALA A 612 -0.56 10.58 -13.20
CA ALA A 612 0.73 10.54 -12.51
C ALA A 612 0.72 11.21 -11.11
N ASP A 613 -0.42 11.77 -10.70
CA ASP A 613 -0.61 12.54 -9.45
C ASP A 613 -1.71 11.90 -8.56
N ARG A 614 -2.35 10.81 -9.03
CA ARG A 614 -3.47 10.15 -8.33
C ARG A 614 -3.02 9.25 -7.19
N TYR A 615 -2.55 9.84 -6.10
CA TYR A 615 -2.31 9.11 -4.86
C TYR A 615 -2.48 10.01 -3.64
N SER A 616 -2.68 9.37 -2.49
CA SER A 616 -2.60 9.97 -1.17
C SER A 616 -1.89 9.07 -0.16
N TYR A 617 -1.56 7.84 -0.53
CA TYR A 617 -1.01 6.80 0.33
C TYR A 617 0.12 6.04 -0.37
N PHE A 618 1.04 5.45 0.40
CA PHE A 618 2.06 4.53 -0.12
C PHE A 618 2.00 3.20 0.61
N TYR A 619 1.74 2.13 -0.12
CA TYR A 619 1.62 0.78 0.42
C TYR A 619 2.43 -0.21 -0.40
N ARG A 620 3.38 -0.87 0.27
CA ARG A 620 4.18 -1.98 -0.26
C ARG A 620 4.68 -1.77 -1.70
N GLY A 621 5.32 -0.63 -1.97
CA GLY A 621 5.90 -0.31 -3.28
C GLY A 621 4.96 0.38 -4.27
N SER A 622 3.67 0.51 -3.95
CA SER A 622 2.69 1.20 -4.80
C SER A 622 2.12 2.45 -4.13
N ASN A 623 2.05 3.53 -4.88
CA ASN A 623 1.26 4.71 -4.54
C ASN A 623 -0.24 4.43 -4.80
N GLN A 624 -1.12 4.84 -3.89
CA GLN A 624 -2.55 4.52 -3.88
C GLN A 624 -3.39 5.74 -3.50
N SER A 625 -4.61 5.85 -4.03
CA SER A 625 -5.55 6.96 -3.85
C SER A 625 -6.69 6.62 -2.88
N LEU A 626 -6.40 6.58 -1.57
CA LEU A 626 -7.42 6.26 -0.56
C LEU A 626 -8.29 7.48 -0.23
N ASP A 627 -7.68 8.67 -0.19
CA ASP A 627 -8.36 9.94 0.06
C ASP A 627 -8.91 10.50 -1.25
N ASN A 628 -10.22 10.77 -1.28
CA ASN A 628 -10.90 11.25 -2.48
C ASN A 628 -11.81 12.43 -2.14
N ILE A 629 -12.11 13.26 -3.14
CA ILE A 629 -13.19 14.24 -3.07
C ILE A 629 -14.16 13.99 -4.21
N PHE A 630 -15.45 13.84 -3.87
CA PHE A 630 -16.54 13.76 -4.84
C PHE A 630 -17.42 15.00 -4.71
N VAL A 631 -17.82 15.61 -5.83
CA VAL A 631 -18.69 16.79 -5.83
C VAL A 631 -19.94 16.56 -6.67
N SER A 632 -21.06 17.18 -6.30
CA SER A 632 -22.29 17.11 -7.10
C SER A 632 -22.10 17.72 -8.48
N LYS A 633 -22.71 17.10 -9.51
CA LYS A 633 -22.59 17.54 -10.91
C LYS A 633 -22.95 19.01 -11.14
N ASN A 634 -23.82 19.58 -10.31
CA ASN A 634 -24.22 21.01 -10.36
C ASN A 634 -23.11 22.00 -9.93
N ILE A 635 -21.97 21.53 -9.40
CA ILE A 635 -20.79 22.36 -9.06
C ILE A 635 -19.46 21.81 -9.59
N ALA A 636 -19.45 20.61 -10.19
CA ALA A 636 -18.25 19.95 -10.70
C ALA A 636 -17.44 20.81 -11.69
N ASP A 637 -18.08 21.40 -12.70
CA ASP A 637 -17.44 22.28 -13.69
C ASP A 637 -16.84 23.57 -13.11
N LYS A 638 -17.14 23.87 -11.84
CA LYS A 638 -16.59 25.00 -11.08
C LYS A 638 -15.61 24.56 -9.98
N THR A 639 -15.24 23.29 -9.94
CA THR A 639 -14.36 22.72 -8.92
C THR A 639 -12.98 22.44 -9.50
N VAL A 640 -11.94 22.98 -8.87
CA VAL A 640 -10.55 22.57 -9.09
C VAL A 640 -10.12 21.69 -7.92
N PHE A 641 -9.37 20.62 -8.18
CA PHE A 641 -8.93 19.64 -7.20
C PHE A 641 -7.41 19.45 -7.28
N SER A 642 -6.79 19.08 -6.17
CA SER A 642 -5.38 18.67 -6.09
C SER A 642 -5.17 17.78 -4.86
N PRO A 643 -4.47 16.63 -4.96
CA PRO A 643 -3.69 16.13 -3.85
C PRO A 643 -2.52 17.10 -3.55
N VAL A 644 -1.92 16.99 -2.37
CA VAL A 644 -0.76 17.81 -1.98
C VAL A 644 0.26 16.92 -1.28
N HIS A 645 1.33 16.57 -1.99
CA HIS A 645 2.23 15.48 -1.57
C HIS A 645 3.24 15.95 -0.52
N ILE A 646 2.92 15.70 0.74
CA ILE A 646 3.68 16.18 1.91
C ILE A 646 3.98 15.08 2.95
N ASN A 647 3.42 13.88 2.76
CA ASN A 647 3.46 12.76 3.70
C ASN A 647 3.75 11.41 2.99
N ALA A 648 2.92 10.99 2.03
CA ALA A 648 2.91 9.60 1.54
C ALA A 648 4.26 9.16 0.94
N SER A 649 5.00 10.11 0.38
CA SER A 649 6.31 9.90 -0.25
C SER A 649 7.50 10.02 0.72
N PHE A 650 7.26 10.31 2.01
CA PHE A 650 8.25 10.79 2.98
C PHE A 650 8.29 9.96 4.27
N MET A 651 9.29 10.18 5.12
CA MET A 651 9.38 9.65 6.49
C MET A 651 9.32 10.79 7.51
N GLU A 652 9.22 10.47 8.80
CA GLU A 652 9.06 11.49 9.86
C GLU A 652 10.21 12.49 9.94
N GLU A 653 11.43 12.02 9.65
CA GLU A 653 12.68 12.79 9.55
C GLU A 653 12.62 13.83 8.42
N HIS A 654 11.86 13.52 7.37
CA HIS A 654 11.60 14.42 6.24
C HIS A 654 10.43 15.39 6.50
N GLY A 655 9.81 15.34 7.69
CA GLY A 655 8.70 16.22 8.07
C GLY A 655 7.30 15.61 7.92
N ARG A 656 7.17 14.33 7.57
CA ARG A 656 5.89 13.60 7.56
C ARG A 656 5.18 13.70 8.91
N ALA A 657 3.85 13.81 8.88
CA ALA A 657 2.99 13.98 10.05
C ALA A 657 1.84 12.96 10.14
N SER A 658 1.55 12.26 9.05
CA SER A 658 0.56 11.19 8.87
C SER A 658 1.06 10.25 7.78
N ASP A 659 0.47 9.07 7.60
CA ASP A 659 0.69 8.21 6.45
C ASP A 659 -0.10 8.59 5.19
N HIS A 660 -1.06 9.52 5.31
CA HIS A 660 -1.84 10.06 4.19
C HIS A 660 -1.40 11.48 3.78
N ASP A 661 -1.48 11.81 2.49
CA ASP A 661 -1.44 13.18 1.98
C ASP A 661 -2.83 13.84 2.09
N PRO A 662 -2.91 15.14 2.44
CA PRO A 662 -4.16 15.88 2.34
C PRO A 662 -4.57 16.08 0.87
N VAL A 663 -5.88 16.03 0.62
CA VAL A 663 -6.48 16.37 -0.68
C VAL A 663 -7.37 17.61 -0.53
N ILE A 664 -7.36 18.50 -1.52
CA ILE A 664 -8.05 19.79 -1.46
C ILE A 664 -8.86 20.07 -2.73
N ALA A 665 -10.06 20.61 -2.54
CA ALA A 665 -10.92 21.14 -3.59
C ALA A 665 -11.17 22.65 -3.39
N GLN A 666 -11.27 23.37 -4.50
CA GLN A 666 -11.65 24.78 -4.57
C GLN A 666 -12.88 24.93 -5.47
N LEU A 667 -13.99 25.38 -4.88
CA LEU A 667 -15.28 25.56 -5.56
C LEU A 667 -15.51 27.05 -5.85
N ASP A 668 -15.78 27.38 -7.11
CA ASP A 668 -15.96 28.77 -7.56
C ASP A 668 -17.43 29.25 -7.46
N PHE A 669 -17.69 30.21 -6.58
CA PHE A 669 -19.00 30.84 -6.37
C PHE A 669 -19.10 32.23 -7.00
N SER A 670 -18.13 32.63 -7.84
CA SER A 670 -18.23 33.89 -8.57
C SER A 670 -19.50 33.92 -9.43
N GLN A 671 -20.22 35.04 -9.32
CA GLN A 671 -21.34 35.33 -10.20
C GLN A 671 -20.79 35.52 -11.60
N LYS A 672 -21.41 34.89 -12.61
CA LYS A 672 -21.06 35.18 -14.01
C LYS A 672 -21.28 36.68 -14.20
N LYS A 673 -20.20 37.44 -14.44
CA LYS A 673 -20.32 38.82 -14.93
C LYS A 673 -21.14 38.74 -16.21
N GLY A 674 -22.39 39.17 -16.15
CA GLY A 674 -23.22 39.27 -17.34
C GLY A 674 -22.50 40.16 -18.35
N ASN A 675 -22.69 39.88 -19.64
CA ASN A 675 -22.27 40.79 -20.71
C ASN A 675 -23.00 42.12 -20.55
N THR A 676 -22.48 42.97 -19.69
CA THR A 676 -22.69 44.40 -19.70
C THR A 676 -21.95 44.90 -20.92
N THR A 677 -22.63 44.81 -22.07
CA THR A 677 -22.26 45.51 -23.28
C THR A 677 -21.99 46.96 -22.87
N LEU A 678 -20.73 47.37 -22.95
CA LEU A 678 -20.33 48.74 -22.69
C LEU A 678 -21.03 49.62 -23.73
N THR A 679 -22.18 50.19 -23.39
CA THR A 679 -22.74 51.32 -24.13
C THR A 679 -21.74 52.45 -23.98
N GLN A 680 -20.96 52.66 -25.05
CA GLN A 680 -20.02 53.77 -25.10
C GLN A 680 -20.75 55.10 -24.85
N PRO A 681 -20.13 56.06 -24.15
CA PRO A 681 -20.65 57.41 -24.09
C PRO A 681 -20.71 58.00 -25.51
N ASN A 682 -21.85 58.62 -25.86
CA ASN A 682 -21.94 59.38 -27.11
C ASN A 682 -20.97 60.57 -27.07
N GLU A 683 -19.96 60.58 -27.94
CA GLU A 683 -19.17 61.79 -28.20
C GLU A 683 -19.98 62.83 -29.00
N PRO A 684 -19.75 64.13 -28.78
CA PRO A 684 -20.46 65.20 -29.47
C PRO A 684 -19.99 65.33 -30.93
N LYS A 685 -20.96 65.46 -31.84
CA LYS A 685 -20.77 65.50 -33.29
C LYS A 685 -20.29 66.88 -33.78
N PRO A 686 -19.15 66.99 -34.50
CA PRO A 686 -18.79 68.20 -35.24
C PRO A 686 -19.51 68.27 -36.60
N SER A 687 -19.73 69.50 -37.07
CA SER A 687 -20.25 69.81 -38.40
C SER A 687 -19.17 69.66 -39.49
N GLY A 688 -19.56 69.31 -40.72
CA GLY A 688 -18.67 69.24 -41.89
C GLY A 688 -19.38 68.64 -43.10
N ASP A 689 -19.51 69.41 -44.17
CA ASP A 689 -20.38 69.15 -45.32
C ASP A 689 -19.63 68.59 -46.56
N THR A 690 -20.41 68.18 -47.57
CA THR A 690 -20.10 68.05 -49.02
C THR A 690 -19.56 66.73 -49.62
N THR A 691 -20.38 66.22 -50.55
CA THR A 691 -20.08 65.51 -51.82
C THR A 691 -19.83 63.98 -51.89
N MET A 692 -20.17 63.45 -53.08
CA MET A 692 -20.53 62.06 -53.43
C MET A 692 -20.42 61.94 -54.98
N PRO A 693 -20.43 60.75 -55.65
CA PRO A 693 -19.67 59.48 -55.57
C PRO A 693 -18.90 59.25 -56.92
N PRO A 694 -18.83 58.07 -57.62
CA PRO A 694 -18.88 56.63 -57.24
C PRO A 694 -17.79 55.71 -57.86
N ASN A 695 -17.61 54.52 -57.27
CA ASN A 695 -17.40 53.19 -57.90
C ASN A 695 -16.92 52.19 -56.82
N LYS A 696 -17.09 50.86 -56.91
CA LYS A 696 -18.10 49.98 -57.55
C LYS A 696 -17.81 48.54 -57.06
N ASP A 697 -18.82 47.66 -57.08
CA ASP A 697 -18.69 46.19 -57.08
C ASP A 697 -18.00 45.51 -55.84
N ASP A 698 -18.33 44.29 -55.42
CA ASP A 698 -19.65 43.66 -55.32
C ASP A 698 -19.71 42.68 -54.13
N LYS A 699 -20.93 42.53 -53.60
CA LYS A 699 -21.63 41.37 -53.00
C LYS A 699 -20.97 39.96 -52.97
N LEU A 700 -21.36 38.96 -52.15
CA LEU A 700 -22.44 38.78 -51.15
C LEU A 700 -22.19 37.51 -50.27
N THR A 701 -22.32 37.63 -48.95
CA THR A 701 -23.04 36.77 -47.96
C THR A 701 -23.07 35.22 -47.93
N LYS A 702 -23.33 34.77 -46.67
CA LYS A 702 -24.12 33.62 -46.13
C LYS A 702 -23.28 32.41 -45.69
N LYS A 703 -23.09 32.07 -44.41
CA LYS A 703 -23.94 32.03 -43.18
C LYS A 703 -24.79 30.75 -43.03
N ARG A 704 -24.33 29.88 -42.09
CA ARG A 704 -25.07 28.96 -41.19
C ARG A 704 -25.57 27.60 -41.75
N ILE A 705 -25.24 26.50 -41.05
CA ILE A 705 -26.15 25.67 -40.19
C ILE A 705 -25.41 24.42 -39.66
N LEU A 706 -25.72 24.03 -38.41
CA LEU A 706 -25.34 22.77 -37.71
C LEU A 706 -26.55 21.82 -37.74
N PRO A 707 -26.40 20.48 -37.71
CA PRO A 707 -26.62 19.80 -36.41
C PRO A 707 -25.82 18.49 -36.17
N SER A 708 -26.10 17.89 -35.01
CA SER A 708 -25.49 16.72 -34.36
C SER A 708 -26.02 15.35 -34.76
N THR A 709 -25.18 14.32 -34.61
CA THR A 709 -25.35 12.97 -33.97
C THR A 709 -24.01 12.23 -34.20
N GLY A 710 -23.62 11.09 -33.61
CA GLY A 710 -24.23 10.12 -32.68
C GLY A 710 -23.23 8.94 -32.52
N THR A 711 -23.43 8.08 -31.53
CA THR A 711 -22.55 6.95 -31.15
C THR A 711 -22.25 5.92 -32.25
N THR A 712 -21.02 5.39 -32.29
CA THR A 712 -20.70 3.94 -32.17
C THR A 712 -19.18 3.74 -32.08
N GLY A 713 -18.72 2.65 -31.45
CA GLY A 713 -17.30 2.31 -31.35
C GLY A 713 -16.85 1.35 -32.45
N ALA A 714 -15.54 1.36 -32.75
CA ALA A 714 -14.81 0.30 -33.43
C ALA A 714 -13.32 0.39 -33.06
N GLU A 715 -12.63 -0.74 -33.19
CA GLU A 715 -11.21 -0.90 -32.88
C GLU A 715 -10.33 0.01 -33.75
N VAL A 716 -9.19 0.47 -33.20
CA VAL A 716 -8.12 1.08 -34.01
C VAL A 716 -6.88 0.19 -33.92
N ALA A 717 -6.60 -0.50 -35.01
CA ALA A 717 -5.41 -1.30 -35.18
C ALA A 717 -4.13 -0.45 -35.12
N VAL A 718 -3.07 -1.05 -34.62
CA VAL A 718 -1.72 -0.46 -34.60
C VAL A 718 -1.22 -0.25 -36.03
N VAL A 719 -0.95 1.00 -36.40
CA VAL A 719 -0.16 1.35 -37.58
C VAL A 719 1.11 2.03 -37.10
N GLY A 720 2.20 1.27 -37.05
CA GLY A 720 3.53 1.82 -36.74
C GLY A 720 3.98 2.76 -37.85
N SER A 721 4.57 3.91 -37.47
CA SER A 721 5.28 4.79 -38.38
C SER A 721 6.68 5.04 -37.83
N VAL A 722 7.67 4.40 -38.46
CA VAL A 722 9.09 4.61 -38.18
C VAL A 722 9.48 6.00 -38.66
N ILE A 723 9.96 6.85 -37.76
CA ILE A 723 10.65 8.10 -38.12
C ILE A 723 12.11 7.98 -37.74
N LEU A 724 12.93 7.65 -38.74
CA LEU A 724 14.37 7.82 -38.70
C LEU A 724 14.68 9.20 -39.28
N ASN A 725 15.38 10.07 -38.54
CA ASN A 725 16.28 11.04 -39.17
C ASN A 725 17.31 11.66 -38.22
N ALA A 726 18.45 12.04 -38.78
CA ALA A 726 19.69 12.22 -38.05
C ALA A 726 20.00 13.67 -37.64
N THR A 727 20.71 13.75 -36.51
CA THR A 727 21.72 14.71 -36.08
C THR A 727 22.07 15.87 -37.03
N LEU A 728 22.04 17.11 -36.50
CA LEU A 728 22.97 18.16 -36.91
C LEU A 728 23.68 18.77 -35.69
N LEU A 729 25.01 18.66 -35.67
CA LEU A 729 25.89 19.26 -34.66
C LEU A 729 26.24 20.70 -35.05
N TRP A 730 26.24 21.63 -34.09
CA TRP A 730 27.02 22.86 -34.22
C TRP A 730 27.80 23.19 -32.95
N ARG A 731 29.11 22.99 -33.01
CA ARG A 731 30.07 23.56 -32.04
C ARG A 731 30.49 24.93 -32.54
N LYS A 732 30.48 25.93 -31.66
CA LYS A 732 31.32 27.14 -31.77
C LYS A 732 32.19 27.24 -30.53
N LYS A 733 33.42 27.73 -30.69
CA LYS A 733 34.52 27.61 -29.70
C LYS A 733 35.30 28.92 -29.62
N VAL A 734 35.80 29.23 -28.41
CA VAL A 734 36.88 30.18 -28.06
C VAL A 734 36.61 31.69 -28.15
N ALA A 735 36.64 32.35 -26.98
CA ALA A 735 37.62 33.37 -26.54
C ALA A 735 37.13 33.92 -25.17
N ASP A 736 37.91 34.08 -24.10
CA ASP A 736 39.29 33.71 -23.78
C ASP A 736 39.36 33.14 -22.35
#